data_AF-A0A945RY60-F1
#
_entry.id   AF-A0A945RY60-F1
#
_cell.length_a   1.000
_cell.length_b   1.000
_cell.length_c   1.000
_cell.angle_alpha   90.00
_cell.angle_beta   90.00
_cell.angle_gamma   90.00
#
_symmetry.space_group_name_H-M   'P 1'
#
loop_
_entity.id
_entity.type
_entity.pdbx_description
1 polymer ?
#
loop_
_entity_poly.entity_id
_entity_poly.type
_entity_poly.pdbx_seq_one_letter_code
_entity_poly.pdbx_strand_id
1 'polypeptide(L)'
;MNRKQLTWSLLAMVTAGSALAESANLLRNAEFRFQPRDASGRPGGETSHNVACWNTDAWGDITVRPVVQADDRAEVDGVVGIVAIAPGKRLYQFNTLPELGCRPGDVLTVAARAHQSGGGRLTARLTLLRIESADGEWNPKNFGCNDNRTFSQHGRGELVRGPHQEKTAPGHEGDVSLTLEGLELTTAFEKQRKSSGTYSNSVAVLVEFTNSAATGTVSVCAPVLAEGTATIAEFAPGRPVPQHYRKLPRTVGKLMRGEPIHILALGSSIDTGDANPRLYIYDEVPTSPTYKRPLWKGNFSAEEVGRPEFADYIGAAKQYVKYTGRLHRELMRKFNLSVDDVFINAMSCGGSSIGESHSGFDVYTALEWPPGPANGHPRGKTWEQLYPELFTDSKRPAPDLVVFGHGHNERIDSPDGIAVYEGAIRWFQKRFPDVEFLFCQWHRSAGDGNIPPIPKRRELCDYYGIPFINTIPTVSALLADWCNHYALCPDGGHPQAGAHTIWFRQLEQMFEIAAPLLPFEPQRRLPPRMNPYSYGWEGDVVTYTAPNPRIRGPRMVIDDTAFNLWCSDGHDKWMTVTIDGTPVKKGPAGNGRQMKSRDARNSSFVHGRLSLGDRHILELVGQGEEVVTVAALDCKVCDKRMHFPVGGKEWTTSGDVAAPVAWSSEWGAPYGDRVITLGPGQSLSIVVEATDLAVAYVDQPEGGTLRVTVSGEERLLQPCNAPFTDNEGERHFMENRRGIRDLKPGLQHVTLQAVGKSVKVLGLYAYDSRP
;
A
#
# COMPACT_ATOMS: atom_id res chain seq x y z
N MET A 1 -11.44 29.94 48.93
CA MET A 1 -12.50 30.36 48.00
C MET A 1 -12.32 31.84 47.67
N ASN A 2 -11.90 32.17 46.44
CA ASN A 2 -11.92 33.56 45.94
C ASN A 2 -11.72 33.61 44.41
N ARG A 3 -12.35 34.63 43.79
CA ARG A 3 -12.02 35.31 42.51
C ARG A 3 -12.51 34.78 41.14
N LYS A 4 -13.34 35.66 40.53
CA LYS A 4 -13.24 36.28 39.18
C LYS A 4 -13.94 35.60 37.99
N GLN A 5 -15.12 36.15 37.66
CA GLN A 5 -15.65 36.27 36.30
C GLN A 5 -15.76 37.75 35.93
N LEU A 6 -15.08 38.13 34.86
CA LEU A 6 -15.10 39.38 34.08
C LEU A 6 -14.52 38.92 32.72
N THR A 7 -14.95 39.29 31.51
CA THR A 7 -15.66 40.46 31.01
C THR A 7 -15.99 40.17 29.52
N TRP A 8 -17.22 40.41 29.06
CA TRP A 8 -17.62 41.49 28.11
C TRP A 8 -17.29 41.32 26.62
N SER A 9 -18.35 41.48 25.82
CA SER A 9 -18.40 41.51 24.36
C SER A 9 -18.24 42.92 23.79
N LEU A 10 -17.66 42.96 22.59
CA LEU A 10 -17.90 43.87 21.46
C LEU A 10 -17.98 45.39 21.69
N LEU A 11 -17.02 46.12 21.10
CA LEU A 11 -17.35 47.15 20.12
C LEU A 11 -16.24 47.29 19.07
N ALA A 12 -16.66 47.24 17.80
CA ALA A 12 -15.83 47.35 16.62
C ALA A 12 -15.22 48.76 16.49
N MET A 13 -13.92 48.81 16.23
CA MET A 13 -13.25 49.97 15.64
C MET A 13 -12.60 49.52 14.33
N VAL A 14 -13.24 49.92 13.23
CA VAL A 14 -12.71 49.86 11.88
C VAL A 14 -11.46 50.72 11.84
N THR A 15 -10.29 50.08 11.75
CA THR A 15 -9.10 50.69 11.18
C THR A 15 -8.89 50.04 9.83
N ALA A 16 -9.20 50.81 8.78
CA ALA A 16 -8.75 50.54 7.43
C ALA A 16 -7.22 50.66 7.40
N GLY A 17 -6.55 49.58 7.77
CA GLY A 17 -5.15 49.34 7.44
C GLY A 17 -5.14 48.50 6.18
N SER A 18 -4.74 49.09 5.06
CA SER A 18 -4.26 48.37 3.88
C SER A 18 -3.01 47.59 4.27
N ALA A 19 -3.18 46.47 4.97
CA ALA A 19 -2.16 45.44 5.00
C ALA A 19 -2.23 44.80 3.62
N LEU A 20 -1.24 45.10 2.77
CA LEU A 20 -0.81 44.17 1.73
C LEU A 20 -0.61 42.83 2.46
N ALA A 21 -1.60 41.95 2.38
CA ALA A 21 -1.35 40.56 2.71
C ALA A 21 -0.24 40.15 1.72
N GLU A 22 0.98 39.92 2.22
CA GLU A 22 2.04 39.31 1.44
C GLU A 22 1.42 38.07 0.79
N SER A 23 1.20 38.11 -0.53
CA SER A 23 0.65 36.99 -1.26
C SER A 23 1.66 35.84 -1.14
N ALA A 24 1.36 34.85 -0.32
CA ALA A 24 2.24 33.71 -0.14
C ALA A 24 2.41 32.99 -1.50
N ASN A 25 3.65 32.71 -1.90
CA ASN A 25 3.91 31.98 -3.13
C ASN A 25 3.34 30.56 -3.02
N LEU A 26 2.38 30.24 -3.88
CA LEU A 26 1.67 28.97 -3.89
C LEU A 26 2.52 27.84 -4.50
N LEU A 27 3.62 28.15 -5.20
CA LEU A 27 4.56 27.14 -5.69
C LEU A 27 5.33 26.49 -4.54
N ARG A 28 5.73 25.23 -4.71
CA ARG A 28 6.73 24.58 -3.86
C ARG A 28 8.13 24.77 -4.42
N ASN A 29 9.11 24.92 -3.54
CA ASN A 29 10.53 25.03 -3.92
C ASN A 29 10.79 26.08 -5.01
N ALA A 30 10.24 27.28 -4.85
CA ALA A 30 10.45 28.39 -5.78
C ALA A 30 11.91 28.85 -5.79
N GLU A 31 12.64 28.56 -4.71
CA GLU A 31 14.06 28.85 -4.57
C GLU A 31 14.96 27.88 -5.35
N PHE A 32 14.36 26.86 -6.00
CA PHE A 32 15.05 25.82 -6.76
C PHE A 32 16.17 25.13 -6.01
N ARG A 33 15.93 24.75 -4.74
CA ARG A 33 16.87 23.93 -3.97
C ARG A 33 16.94 22.53 -4.56
N PHE A 34 18.15 21.99 -4.70
CA PHE A 34 18.40 20.69 -5.33
C PHE A 34 19.58 19.96 -4.66
N GLN A 35 19.64 18.64 -4.86
CA GLN A 35 20.81 17.84 -4.51
C GLN A 35 21.72 17.73 -5.73
N PRO A 36 23.03 18.09 -5.63
CA PRO A 36 23.95 17.99 -6.76
C PRO A 36 24.13 16.54 -7.26
N ARG A 37 24.10 16.40 -8.59
CA ARG A 37 24.26 15.13 -9.31
C ARG A 37 24.96 15.39 -10.64
N ASP A 38 25.83 14.46 -11.03
CA ASP A 38 26.47 14.49 -12.34
C ASP A 38 25.47 14.14 -13.47
N ALA A 39 25.94 14.21 -14.72
CA ALA A 39 25.13 13.89 -15.89
C ALA A 39 24.60 12.45 -15.90
N SER A 40 25.27 11.52 -15.20
CA SER A 40 24.83 10.13 -15.05
C SER A 40 23.81 9.93 -13.92
N GLY A 41 23.49 10.96 -13.15
CA GLY A 41 22.56 10.89 -12.02
C GLY A 41 23.21 10.54 -10.68
N ARG A 42 24.53 10.32 -10.66
CA ARG A 42 25.27 9.95 -9.45
C ARG A 42 25.58 11.18 -8.59
N PRO A 43 25.76 11.01 -7.26
CA PRO A 43 26.14 12.12 -6.38
C PRO A 43 27.49 12.70 -6.81
N GLY A 44 27.57 14.02 -6.96
CA GLY A 44 28.79 14.71 -7.33
C GLY A 44 28.54 15.99 -8.14
N GLY A 45 29.59 16.80 -8.27
CA GLY A 45 29.53 18.08 -8.98
C GLY A 45 28.80 19.19 -8.21
N GLU A 46 28.44 20.24 -8.93
CA GLU A 46 27.79 21.45 -8.38
C GLU A 46 26.38 21.68 -8.97
N THR A 47 26.00 20.91 -9.99
CA THR A 47 24.74 21.02 -10.73
C THR A 47 23.85 19.80 -10.51
N SER A 48 22.63 19.81 -11.05
CA SER A 48 21.78 18.62 -11.18
C SER A 48 20.87 18.75 -12.39
N HIS A 49 20.31 17.63 -12.86
CA HIS A 49 19.26 17.62 -13.89
C HIS A 49 17.86 17.39 -13.28
N ASN A 50 17.74 17.54 -11.96
CA ASN A 50 16.49 17.45 -11.22
C ASN A 50 16.41 18.54 -10.15
N VAL A 51 15.20 19.06 -9.94
CA VAL A 51 14.86 19.99 -8.85
C VAL A 51 13.64 19.45 -8.12
N ALA A 52 13.70 19.36 -6.80
CA ALA A 52 12.58 18.84 -6.01
C ALA A 52 11.29 19.65 -6.25
N CYS A 53 10.16 18.95 -6.31
CA CYS A 53 8.81 19.47 -6.61
C CYS A 53 8.62 20.07 -8.01
N TRP A 54 9.62 20.02 -8.88
CA TRP A 54 9.49 20.41 -10.27
C TRP A 54 9.78 19.21 -11.18
N ASN A 55 8.86 18.95 -12.10
CA ASN A 55 8.95 17.84 -13.03
C ASN A 55 9.54 18.29 -14.36
N THR A 56 10.10 17.32 -15.08
CA THR A 56 10.56 17.41 -16.46
C THR A 56 9.99 16.25 -17.27
N ASP A 57 10.16 16.27 -18.59
CA ASP A 57 9.72 15.17 -19.44
C ASP A 57 10.76 14.03 -19.48
N ALA A 58 12.05 14.38 -19.37
CA ALA A 58 13.19 13.48 -19.27
C ALA A 58 14.31 14.04 -18.37
N TRP A 59 15.24 13.16 -17.98
CA TRP A 59 16.52 13.57 -17.39
C TRP A 59 17.34 14.35 -18.43
N GLY A 60 18.04 15.40 -17.99
CA GLY A 60 18.83 16.27 -18.86
C GLY A 60 18.04 17.39 -19.57
N ASP A 61 16.71 17.42 -19.45
CA ASP A 61 15.88 18.51 -20.00
C ASP A 61 16.15 19.87 -19.33
N ILE A 62 16.69 19.83 -18.12
CA ILE A 62 17.12 21.00 -17.36
C ILE A 62 18.52 20.79 -16.80
N THR A 63 19.18 21.88 -16.44
CA THR A 63 20.33 21.90 -15.54
C THR A 63 20.10 22.96 -14.48
N VAL A 64 20.06 22.56 -13.21
CA VAL A 64 20.01 23.48 -12.07
C VAL A 64 21.41 23.66 -11.49
N ARG A 65 21.74 24.89 -11.09
CA ARG A 65 23.00 25.23 -10.42
C ARG A 65 22.78 26.31 -9.36
N PRO A 66 23.74 26.54 -8.44
CA PRO A 66 23.66 27.62 -7.47
C PRO A 66 23.66 28.97 -8.20
N VAL A 67 22.83 29.92 -7.74
CA VAL A 67 22.72 31.25 -8.37
C VAL A 67 24.05 32.02 -8.35
N VAL A 68 24.91 31.75 -7.35
CA VAL A 68 26.23 32.38 -7.18
C VAL A 68 27.23 31.97 -8.27
N GLN A 69 26.95 30.91 -9.02
CA GLN A 69 27.77 30.41 -10.13
C GLN A 69 27.15 30.73 -11.50
N ALA A 70 26.16 31.63 -11.54
CA ALA A 70 25.46 31.97 -12.77
C ALA A 70 25.92 33.30 -13.38
N ASP A 71 26.57 33.21 -14.53
CA ASP A 71 26.97 34.36 -15.34
C ASP A 71 25.79 34.96 -16.16
N ASP A 72 24.72 34.19 -16.31
CA ASP A 72 23.50 34.44 -17.08
C ASP A 72 22.29 34.67 -16.16
N ARG A 73 22.40 35.68 -15.28
CA ARG A 73 21.41 35.94 -14.23
C ARG A 73 20.75 37.30 -14.36
N ALA A 74 19.44 37.33 -14.08
CA ALA A 74 18.78 38.50 -13.53
C ALA A 74 19.12 38.56 -12.03
N GLU A 75 19.63 39.70 -11.53
CA GLU A 75 19.88 39.87 -10.10
C GLU A 75 18.56 39.77 -9.31
N VAL A 76 18.40 38.73 -8.51
CA VAL A 76 17.23 38.56 -7.62
C VAL A 76 17.70 38.06 -6.25
N ASP A 77 17.54 38.91 -5.23
CA ASP A 77 17.89 38.59 -3.85
C ASP A 77 17.00 37.46 -3.30
N GLY A 78 17.60 36.54 -2.54
CA GLY A 78 16.89 35.46 -1.85
C GLY A 78 16.69 34.16 -2.64
N VAL A 79 17.06 34.13 -3.93
CA VAL A 79 17.07 32.90 -4.75
C VAL A 79 18.31 32.07 -4.45
N VAL A 80 18.17 30.73 -4.39
CA VAL A 80 19.29 29.80 -4.12
C VAL A 80 19.80 29.15 -5.40
N GLY A 81 18.90 28.68 -6.27
CA GLY A 81 19.24 28.02 -7.53
C GLY A 81 18.66 28.73 -8.76
N ILE A 82 19.28 28.50 -9.92
CA ILE A 82 18.78 28.90 -11.25
C ILE A 82 18.64 27.66 -12.13
N VAL A 83 17.55 27.57 -12.90
CA VAL A 83 17.27 26.42 -13.76
C VAL A 83 17.42 26.80 -15.23
N ALA A 84 18.44 26.26 -15.89
CA ALA A 84 18.60 26.33 -17.32
C ALA A 84 17.75 25.25 -18.01
N ILE A 85 16.78 25.66 -18.82
CA ILE A 85 15.89 24.78 -19.57
C ILE A 85 16.46 24.59 -20.98
N ALA A 86 16.65 23.34 -21.40
CA ALA A 86 17.19 23.00 -22.71
C ALA A 86 16.23 23.38 -23.86
N PRO A 87 16.74 23.58 -25.10
CA PRO A 87 15.91 23.94 -26.26
C PRO A 87 14.73 22.98 -26.46
N GLY A 88 13.53 23.53 -26.65
CA GLY A 88 12.29 22.76 -26.85
C GLY A 88 11.82 21.99 -25.62
N LYS A 89 12.44 22.20 -24.44
CA LYS A 89 12.10 21.52 -23.19
C LYS A 89 11.33 22.43 -22.24
N ARG A 90 10.80 21.82 -21.18
CA ARG A 90 10.04 22.53 -20.15
C ARG A 90 10.36 22.05 -18.74
N LEU A 91 10.11 22.94 -17.80
CA LEU A 91 10.04 22.69 -16.37
C LEU A 91 8.60 22.96 -15.92
N TYR A 92 8.01 22.10 -15.09
CA TYR A 92 6.63 22.31 -14.64
C TYR A 92 6.34 21.84 -13.23
N GLN A 93 5.30 22.41 -12.62
CA GLN A 93 4.76 21.97 -11.33
C GLN A 93 3.26 21.70 -11.44
N PHE A 94 2.87 20.47 -11.05
CA PHE A 94 1.47 20.08 -10.91
C PHE A 94 1.01 20.37 -9.48
N ASN A 95 -0.09 21.09 -9.33
CA ASN A 95 -0.67 21.37 -8.02
C ASN A 95 -2.16 21.06 -8.04
N THR A 96 -2.65 20.22 -7.11
CA THR A 96 -4.10 20.05 -6.97
C THR A 96 -4.71 21.34 -6.42
N LEU A 97 -5.94 21.64 -6.82
CA LEU A 97 -6.65 22.85 -6.36
C LEU A 97 -6.78 22.90 -4.82
N PRO A 98 -7.08 21.79 -4.13
CA PRO A 98 -7.09 21.77 -2.66
C PRO A 98 -5.73 22.00 -2.01
N GLU A 99 -4.62 21.52 -2.60
CA GLU A 99 -3.29 21.77 -2.04
C GLU A 99 -2.90 23.25 -2.07
N LEU A 100 -3.45 24.01 -3.02
CA LEU A 100 -3.26 25.46 -3.11
C LEU A 100 -4.21 26.25 -2.20
N GLY A 101 -5.24 25.60 -1.64
CA GLY A 101 -6.27 26.28 -0.85
C GLY A 101 -7.24 27.11 -1.70
N CYS A 102 -7.22 26.96 -3.02
CA CYS A 102 -8.07 27.74 -3.93
C CYS A 102 -9.53 27.29 -3.88
N ARG A 103 -10.41 28.20 -4.31
CA ARG A 103 -11.85 28.01 -4.50
C ARG A 103 -12.26 28.32 -5.95
N PRO A 104 -13.41 27.80 -6.41
CA PRO A 104 -13.95 28.19 -7.70
C PRO A 104 -14.17 29.71 -7.78
N GLY A 105 -13.70 30.32 -8.86
CA GLY A 105 -13.76 31.77 -9.10
C GLY A 105 -12.51 32.54 -8.69
N ASP A 106 -11.59 31.94 -7.93
CA ASP A 106 -10.29 32.55 -7.64
C ASP A 106 -9.51 32.76 -8.94
N VAL A 107 -8.63 33.76 -8.95
CA VAL A 107 -7.79 34.09 -10.11
C VAL A 107 -6.34 33.84 -9.74
N LEU A 108 -5.58 33.21 -10.62
CA LEU A 108 -4.15 32.96 -10.42
C LEU A 108 -3.31 33.76 -11.41
N THR A 109 -2.19 34.27 -10.90
CA THR A 109 -1.15 34.96 -11.67
C THR A 109 0.18 34.24 -11.44
N VAL A 110 0.95 34.08 -12.52
CA VAL A 110 2.32 33.54 -12.47
C VAL A 110 3.31 34.62 -12.84
N ALA A 111 4.43 34.68 -12.13
CA ALA A 111 5.57 35.52 -12.47
C ALA A 111 6.86 34.69 -12.43
N ALA A 112 7.84 35.07 -13.24
CA ALA A 112 9.21 34.57 -13.12
C ALA A 112 10.21 35.57 -13.70
N ARG A 113 11.46 35.43 -13.27
CA ARG A 113 12.62 36.09 -13.87
C ARG A 113 13.35 35.09 -14.74
N ALA A 114 13.96 35.57 -15.81
CA ALA A 114 14.75 34.71 -16.66
C ALA A 114 15.85 35.47 -17.38
N HIS A 115 16.85 34.72 -17.82
CA HIS A 115 17.86 35.16 -18.76
C HIS A 115 17.71 34.35 -20.04
N GLN A 116 17.69 35.03 -21.18
CA GLN A 116 17.59 34.41 -22.49
C GLN A 116 18.70 34.93 -23.41
N SER A 117 19.44 34.02 -24.04
CA SER A 117 20.49 34.31 -25.04
C SER A 117 19.92 34.74 -26.41
N GLY A 118 18.67 35.19 -26.43
CA GLY A 118 17.94 35.70 -27.57
C GLY A 118 16.48 35.94 -27.20
N GLY A 119 15.86 36.93 -27.81
CA GLY A 119 14.53 37.38 -27.44
C GLY A 119 13.41 36.37 -27.66
N GLY A 120 12.38 36.43 -26.81
CA GLY A 120 11.13 35.69 -26.97
C GLY A 120 11.27 34.17 -26.81
N ARG A 121 12.27 33.69 -26.08
CA ARG A 121 12.55 32.24 -25.95
C ARG A 121 11.84 31.59 -24.78
N LEU A 122 11.56 32.32 -23.70
CA LEU A 122 10.79 31.80 -22.58
C LEU A 122 9.29 31.96 -22.82
N THR A 123 8.54 30.89 -22.60
CA THR A 123 7.08 30.93 -22.53
C THR A 123 6.61 30.40 -21.18
N ALA A 124 5.84 31.21 -20.44
CA ALA A 124 5.13 30.76 -19.25
C ALA A 124 3.69 30.40 -19.62
N ARG A 125 3.21 29.28 -19.10
CA ARG A 125 1.84 28.82 -19.28
C ARG A 125 1.26 28.38 -17.95
N LEU A 126 0.02 28.80 -17.69
CA LEU A 126 -0.76 28.40 -16.54
C LEU A 126 -2.04 27.72 -17.06
N THR A 127 -2.18 26.42 -16.83
CA THR A 127 -3.26 25.60 -17.38
C THR A 127 -4.13 25.02 -16.27
N LEU A 128 -5.45 25.21 -16.36
CA LEU A 128 -6.41 24.50 -15.53
C LEU A 128 -6.58 23.06 -16.04
N LEU A 129 -6.31 22.08 -15.19
CA LEU A 129 -6.45 20.67 -15.50
C LEU A 129 -7.81 20.13 -15.05
N ARG A 130 -8.40 19.34 -15.93
CA ARG A 130 -9.77 18.87 -15.85
C ARG A 130 -9.85 17.36 -16.00
N ILE A 131 -10.93 16.78 -15.51
CA ILE A 131 -11.31 15.42 -15.88
C ILE A 131 -12.33 15.48 -17.01
N GLU A 132 -12.12 14.64 -18.02
CA GLU A 132 -12.98 14.58 -19.19
C GLU A 132 -14.45 14.30 -18.81
N SER A 133 -15.36 15.02 -19.47
CA SER A 133 -16.79 14.75 -19.48
C SER A 133 -17.34 15.17 -20.83
N ALA A 134 -18.05 14.28 -21.51
CA ALA A 134 -18.68 14.53 -22.80
C ALA A 134 -20.13 14.01 -22.83
N ASP A 135 -20.91 14.47 -23.80
CA ASP A 135 -22.31 14.05 -23.92
C ASP A 135 -22.42 12.58 -24.37
N GLY A 136 -23.41 11.88 -23.80
CA GLY A 136 -23.79 10.54 -24.20
C GLY A 136 -23.00 9.43 -23.51
N GLU A 137 -23.04 8.26 -24.13
CA GLU A 137 -22.47 7.02 -23.59
C GLU A 137 -21.50 6.41 -24.60
N TRP A 138 -20.73 5.43 -24.15
CA TRP A 138 -19.82 4.67 -24.99
C TRP A 138 -19.70 3.22 -24.54
N ASN A 139 -19.30 2.36 -25.47
CA ASN A 139 -19.12 0.93 -25.22
C ASN A 139 -17.71 0.52 -25.70
N PRO A 140 -16.85 -0.05 -24.84
CA PRO A 140 -15.50 -0.46 -25.24
C PRO A 140 -15.47 -1.44 -26.41
N LYS A 141 -16.50 -2.29 -26.56
CA LYS A 141 -16.64 -3.24 -27.68
C LYS A 141 -16.65 -2.55 -29.04
N ASN A 142 -17.16 -1.32 -29.13
CA ASN A 142 -17.15 -0.54 -30.37
C ASN A 142 -15.73 -0.16 -30.83
N PHE A 143 -14.72 -0.37 -29.97
CA PHE A 143 -13.31 -0.12 -30.22
C PHE A 143 -12.46 -1.41 -30.12
N GLY A 144 -13.09 -2.58 -30.26
CA GLY A 144 -12.40 -3.88 -30.23
C GLY A 144 -11.98 -4.38 -28.85
N CYS A 145 -12.41 -3.71 -27.77
CA CYS A 145 -12.17 -4.18 -26.41
C CYS A 145 -13.15 -5.30 -26.01
N ASN A 146 -12.77 -6.13 -25.04
CA ASN A 146 -13.59 -7.27 -24.60
C ASN A 146 -14.76 -6.91 -23.66
N ASP A 147 -14.91 -5.65 -23.25
CA ASP A 147 -15.98 -5.21 -22.33
C ASP A 147 -17.21 -4.76 -23.12
N ASN A 148 -18.36 -5.40 -22.85
CA ASN A 148 -19.63 -5.18 -23.57
C ASN A 148 -20.58 -4.22 -22.84
N ARG A 149 -20.19 -3.70 -21.67
CA ARG A 149 -21.01 -2.76 -20.90
C ARG A 149 -20.95 -1.37 -21.52
N THR A 150 -22.00 -0.58 -21.26
CA THR A 150 -22.12 0.81 -21.70
C THR A 150 -21.87 1.74 -20.51
N PHE A 151 -21.08 2.78 -20.73
CA PHE A 151 -20.64 3.73 -19.71
C PHE A 151 -20.92 5.17 -20.16
N SER A 152 -21.17 6.06 -19.20
CA SER A 152 -21.15 7.50 -19.48
C SER A 152 -19.74 7.95 -19.90
N GLN A 153 -19.65 9.00 -20.72
CA GLN A 153 -18.38 9.56 -21.17
C GLN A 153 -17.80 10.49 -20.10
N HIS A 154 -17.46 9.91 -18.94
CA HIS A 154 -16.73 10.55 -17.85
C HIS A 154 -15.35 9.91 -17.70
N GLY A 155 -14.33 10.72 -17.43
CA GLY A 155 -13.03 10.25 -16.92
C GLY A 155 -12.27 9.34 -17.87
N ARG A 156 -12.47 9.45 -19.19
CA ARG A 156 -11.70 8.66 -20.16
C ARG A 156 -10.26 9.18 -20.25
N GLY A 157 -9.30 8.30 -20.00
CA GLY A 157 -7.88 8.60 -20.18
C GLY A 157 -7.32 9.67 -19.24
N GLU A 158 -6.23 10.30 -19.65
CA GLU A 158 -5.48 11.28 -18.88
C GLU A 158 -6.26 12.57 -18.59
N LEU A 159 -5.73 13.42 -17.72
CA LEU A 159 -6.30 14.74 -17.45
C LEU A 159 -6.34 15.59 -18.72
N VAL A 160 -7.44 16.34 -18.89
CA VAL A 160 -7.65 17.26 -20.00
C VAL A 160 -7.02 18.61 -19.66
N ARG A 161 -6.31 19.21 -20.62
CA ARG A 161 -5.86 20.61 -20.55
C ARG A 161 -7.05 21.52 -20.87
N GLY A 162 -7.55 22.22 -19.86
CA GLY A 162 -8.66 23.16 -19.96
C GLY A 162 -8.22 24.57 -20.35
N PRO A 163 -8.97 25.61 -19.91
CA PRO A 163 -8.56 27.00 -20.06
C PRO A 163 -7.14 27.21 -19.55
N HIS A 164 -6.39 27.99 -20.31
CA HIS A 164 -5.03 28.35 -19.96
C HIS A 164 -4.77 29.79 -20.35
N GLN A 165 -3.81 30.38 -19.67
CA GLN A 165 -3.17 31.61 -20.09
C GLN A 165 -1.74 31.27 -20.50
N GLU A 166 -1.22 31.98 -21.50
CA GLU A 166 0.16 31.85 -21.95
C GLU A 166 0.73 33.23 -22.27
N LYS A 167 2.01 33.43 -21.95
CA LYS A 167 2.75 34.63 -22.33
C LYS A 167 4.19 34.28 -22.62
N THR A 168 4.68 34.81 -23.73
CA THR A 168 6.08 34.73 -24.12
C THR A 168 6.83 35.96 -23.62
N ALA A 169 8.07 35.77 -23.19
CA ALA A 169 8.95 36.83 -22.73
C ALA A 169 9.22 37.88 -23.83
N PRO A 170 9.64 39.10 -23.47
CA PRO A 170 10.01 40.14 -24.41
C PRO A 170 11.03 39.70 -25.47
N GLY A 171 10.98 40.34 -26.64
CA GLY A 171 11.80 40.02 -27.81
C GLY A 171 13.25 40.50 -27.77
N HIS A 172 13.83 40.74 -26.59
CA HIS A 172 15.23 41.14 -26.45
C HIS A 172 16.06 40.09 -25.68
N GLU A 173 17.36 40.06 -25.96
CA GLU A 173 18.34 39.25 -25.23
C GLU A 173 18.58 39.80 -23.82
N GLY A 174 19.06 38.94 -22.92
CA GLY A 174 19.41 39.26 -21.55
C GLY A 174 18.30 38.96 -20.56
N ASP A 175 18.26 39.73 -19.49
CA ASP A 175 17.35 39.52 -18.38
C ASP A 175 15.95 40.04 -18.67
N VAL A 176 14.95 39.22 -18.34
CA VAL A 176 13.55 39.52 -18.55
C VAL A 176 12.71 39.19 -17.32
N SER A 177 11.63 39.96 -17.17
CA SER A 177 10.55 39.67 -16.23
C SER A 177 9.33 39.24 -17.01
N LEU A 178 8.73 38.12 -16.61
CA LEU A 178 7.54 37.58 -17.24
C LEU A 178 6.44 37.46 -16.20
N THR A 179 5.36 38.23 -16.37
CA THR A 179 4.14 38.13 -15.55
C THR A 179 2.97 37.75 -16.44
N LEU A 180 2.36 36.60 -16.15
CA LEU A 180 1.16 36.04 -16.76
C LEU A 180 -0.01 36.21 -15.79
N GLU A 181 -0.89 37.16 -16.07
CA GLU A 181 -2.04 37.49 -15.23
C GLU A 181 -3.30 36.72 -15.65
N GLY A 182 -4.13 36.40 -14.66
CA GLY A 182 -5.57 36.27 -14.93
C GLY A 182 -6.07 34.89 -15.38
N LEU A 183 -5.54 33.78 -14.87
CA LEU A 183 -6.25 32.50 -15.01
C LEU A 183 -7.35 32.38 -13.95
N GLU A 184 -8.60 32.58 -14.34
CA GLU A 184 -9.76 32.28 -13.49
C GLU A 184 -9.98 30.77 -13.33
N LEU A 185 -10.10 30.32 -12.09
CA LEU A 185 -10.31 28.92 -11.73
C LEU A 185 -11.79 28.55 -11.81
N THR A 186 -12.21 28.15 -13.00
CA THR A 186 -13.62 27.80 -13.26
C THR A 186 -13.88 26.30 -13.09
N THR A 187 -15.06 25.95 -12.61
CA THR A 187 -15.56 24.57 -12.66
C THR A 187 -17.08 24.55 -12.82
N ALA A 188 -17.59 23.49 -13.43
CA ALA A 188 -18.99 23.22 -13.64
C ALA A 188 -19.18 21.70 -13.58
N PHE A 189 -20.06 21.23 -12.71
CA PHE A 189 -20.40 19.83 -12.59
C PHE A 189 -21.73 19.66 -11.84
N GLU A 190 -22.35 18.51 -12.00
CA GLU A 190 -23.43 18.03 -11.15
C GLU A 190 -23.04 16.70 -10.51
N LYS A 191 -23.52 16.43 -9.30
CA LYS A 191 -23.23 15.19 -8.57
C LYS A 191 -24.12 14.04 -9.10
N GLN A 192 -23.87 13.60 -10.33
CA GLN A 192 -24.67 12.58 -11.01
C GLN A 192 -23.86 11.67 -11.92
N ARG A 193 -24.40 10.48 -12.22
CA ARG A 193 -23.71 9.50 -13.11
C ARG A 193 -23.62 10.00 -14.56
N LYS A 194 -24.66 10.69 -15.04
CA LYS A 194 -24.75 11.18 -16.42
C LYS A 194 -23.62 12.18 -16.70
N SER A 195 -22.94 12.02 -17.84
CA SER A 195 -21.94 12.96 -18.33
C SER A 195 -22.57 14.04 -19.20
N SER A 196 -21.88 15.17 -19.28
CA SER A 196 -22.21 16.25 -20.21
C SER A 196 -20.97 16.97 -20.67
N GLY A 197 -20.93 17.39 -21.94
CA GLY A 197 -19.88 18.24 -22.49
C GLY A 197 -19.84 19.65 -21.86
N THR A 198 -20.87 20.02 -21.10
CA THR A 198 -20.92 21.26 -20.32
C THR A 198 -20.16 21.18 -18.99
N TYR A 199 -19.87 19.97 -18.50
CA TYR A 199 -19.13 19.79 -17.26
C TYR A 199 -17.63 19.88 -17.50
N SER A 200 -16.95 20.59 -16.61
CA SER A 200 -15.50 20.79 -16.68
C SER A 200 -14.71 19.99 -15.65
N ASN A 201 -15.27 19.69 -14.48
CA ASN A 201 -14.62 18.87 -13.44
C ASN A 201 -13.13 19.25 -13.22
N SER A 202 -12.86 20.49 -12.85
CA SER A 202 -11.49 20.98 -12.60
C SER A 202 -10.88 20.31 -11.38
N VAL A 203 -9.57 20.00 -11.39
CA VAL A 203 -8.91 19.26 -10.30
C VAL A 203 -7.53 19.78 -9.90
N ALA A 204 -6.82 20.43 -10.82
CA ALA A 204 -5.46 20.88 -10.60
C ALA A 204 -5.12 22.06 -11.51
N VAL A 205 -4.00 22.71 -11.23
CA VAL A 205 -3.35 23.63 -12.17
C VAL A 205 -1.95 23.12 -12.50
N LEU A 206 -1.54 23.39 -13.74
CA LEU A 206 -0.20 23.11 -14.24
C LEU A 206 0.50 24.43 -14.53
N VAL A 207 1.60 24.67 -13.83
CA VAL A 207 2.50 25.80 -14.07
C VAL A 207 3.65 25.31 -14.92
N GLU A 208 3.88 25.92 -16.08
CA GLU A 208 4.91 25.50 -17.04
C GLU A 208 5.78 26.69 -17.44
N PHE A 209 7.09 26.45 -17.49
CA PHE A 209 8.07 27.31 -18.14
C PHE A 209 8.73 26.51 -19.26
N THR A 210 8.61 27.00 -20.50
CA THR A 210 9.09 26.30 -21.69
C THR A 210 10.14 27.15 -22.39
N ASN A 211 11.24 26.53 -22.78
CA ASN A 211 12.20 27.12 -23.71
C ASN A 211 11.74 26.80 -25.14
N SER A 212 11.12 27.78 -25.78
CA SER A 212 10.59 27.66 -27.15
C SER A 212 11.68 27.82 -28.23
N ALA A 213 12.94 28.01 -27.84
CA ALA A 213 14.04 28.14 -28.79
C ALA A 213 14.43 26.80 -29.42
N ALA A 214 14.90 26.86 -30.68
CA ALA A 214 15.49 25.71 -31.36
C ALA A 214 16.93 25.40 -30.87
N THR A 215 17.64 26.40 -30.35
CA THR A 215 19.01 26.29 -29.81
C THR A 215 19.20 27.25 -28.63
N GLY A 216 20.17 26.95 -27.76
CA GLY A 216 20.47 27.75 -26.56
C GLY A 216 19.52 27.53 -25.39
N THR A 217 20.04 27.63 -24.17
CA THR A 217 19.25 27.49 -22.94
C THR A 217 18.55 28.80 -22.57
N VAL A 218 17.49 28.66 -21.79
CA VAL A 218 16.83 29.76 -21.09
C VAL A 218 16.92 29.48 -19.59
N SER A 219 17.48 30.41 -18.84
CA SER A 219 17.65 30.26 -17.39
C SER A 219 16.51 30.95 -16.67
N VAL A 220 15.79 30.23 -15.81
CA VAL A 220 14.63 30.73 -15.03
C VAL A 220 14.99 30.78 -13.54
N CYS A 221 14.57 31.84 -12.86
CA CYS A 221 14.69 32.04 -11.42
C CYS A 221 13.47 32.76 -10.83
N ALA A 222 13.33 32.71 -9.50
CA ALA A 222 12.28 33.39 -8.74
C ALA A 222 10.84 33.18 -9.27
N PRO A 223 10.39 31.96 -9.60
CA PRO A 223 9.01 31.75 -10.00
C PRO A 223 8.06 31.99 -8.83
N VAL A 224 6.93 32.65 -9.09
CA VAL A 224 5.88 32.89 -8.11
C VAL A 224 4.53 32.56 -8.72
N LEU A 225 3.69 31.85 -7.97
CA LEU A 225 2.26 31.70 -8.24
C LEU A 225 1.51 32.38 -7.09
N ALA A 226 0.64 33.33 -7.41
CA ALA A 226 -0.14 34.06 -6.41
C ALA A 226 -1.61 34.13 -6.80
N GLU A 227 -2.48 34.27 -5.80
CA GLU A 227 -3.89 34.57 -5.99
C GLU A 227 -4.08 36.07 -6.31
N GLY A 228 -5.00 36.38 -7.21
CA GLY A 228 -5.34 37.72 -7.67
C GLY A 228 -4.64 38.14 -8.96
N THR A 229 -4.92 39.37 -9.37
CA THR A 229 -4.39 40.04 -10.58
C THR A 229 -3.35 41.10 -10.26
N ALA A 230 -2.86 41.14 -9.02
CA ALA A 230 -1.96 42.18 -8.54
C ALA A 230 -0.52 41.98 -9.04
N THR A 231 0.25 43.07 -9.02
CA THR A 231 1.70 43.06 -9.23
C THR A 231 2.35 42.12 -8.21
N ILE A 232 2.87 40.99 -8.69
CA ILE A 232 3.58 40.02 -7.85
C ILE A 232 4.93 40.62 -7.43
N ALA A 233 5.31 40.45 -6.16
CA ALA A 233 6.65 40.78 -5.67
C ALA A 233 7.73 40.08 -6.52
N GLU A 234 8.89 40.72 -6.72
CA GLU A 234 9.93 40.19 -7.62
C GLU A 234 10.45 38.80 -7.21
N PHE A 235 10.35 38.46 -5.92
CA PHE A 235 10.55 37.12 -5.38
C PHE A 235 9.69 36.92 -4.12
N ALA A 236 9.12 35.73 -3.97
CA ALA A 236 8.49 35.28 -2.73
C ALA A 236 8.88 33.80 -2.48
N PRO A 237 9.30 33.43 -1.26
CA PRO A 237 9.70 32.06 -0.96
C PRO A 237 8.53 31.10 -1.16
N GLY A 238 8.81 29.93 -1.76
CA GLY A 238 7.79 28.93 -2.01
C GLY A 238 7.31 28.24 -0.74
N ARG A 239 6.22 27.48 -0.86
CA ARG A 239 5.82 26.47 0.13
C ARG A 239 6.97 25.47 0.33
N PRO A 240 7.18 24.98 1.56
CA PRO A 240 8.28 24.08 1.88
C PRO A 240 8.19 22.76 1.11
N VAL A 241 9.36 22.20 0.78
CA VAL A 241 9.49 20.85 0.21
C VAL A 241 9.05 19.82 1.25
N PRO A 242 8.21 18.82 0.87
CA PRO A 242 7.85 17.72 1.76
C PRO A 242 9.09 16.98 2.27
N GLN A 243 9.10 16.66 3.56
CA GLN A 243 10.24 16.01 4.20
C GLN A 243 10.02 14.50 4.39
N HIS A 244 9.08 13.90 3.66
CA HIS A 244 8.69 12.50 3.89
C HIS A 244 9.81 11.51 3.53
N TYR A 245 10.69 11.86 2.60
CA TYR A 245 11.87 11.07 2.22
C TYR A 245 12.75 10.69 3.42
N ARG A 246 12.73 11.51 4.49
CA ARG A 246 13.54 11.28 5.70
C ARG A 246 13.22 9.94 6.36
N LYS A 247 12.01 9.41 6.14
CA LYS A 247 11.54 8.13 6.69
C LYS A 247 11.84 6.92 5.81
N LEU A 248 12.57 7.12 4.69
CA LEU A 248 13.01 6.09 3.75
C LEU A 248 14.54 6.17 3.50
N PRO A 249 15.40 6.23 4.54
CA PRO A 249 16.84 6.38 4.38
C PRO A 249 17.50 5.41 3.39
N ARG A 250 17.13 4.13 3.42
CA ARG A 250 17.72 3.13 2.54
C ARG A 250 17.26 3.33 1.10
N THR A 251 15.95 3.36 0.87
CA THR A 251 15.38 3.48 -0.47
C THR A 251 15.87 4.77 -1.13
N VAL A 252 15.80 5.89 -0.41
CA VAL A 252 16.31 7.18 -0.88
C VAL A 252 17.82 7.13 -1.10
N GLY A 253 18.58 6.48 -0.21
CA GLY A 253 20.02 6.30 -0.39
C GLY A 253 20.38 5.56 -1.68
N LYS A 254 19.67 4.46 -2.02
CA LYS A 254 19.88 3.70 -3.26
C LYS A 254 19.52 4.54 -4.49
N LEU A 255 18.34 5.16 -4.49
CA LEU A 255 17.93 6.11 -5.53
C LEU A 255 18.95 7.24 -5.71
N MET A 256 19.51 7.75 -4.61
CA MET A 256 20.54 8.79 -4.66
C MET A 256 21.84 8.30 -5.29
N ARG A 257 22.20 7.02 -5.17
CA ARG A 257 23.41 6.46 -5.78
C ARG A 257 23.20 5.93 -7.20
N GLY A 258 21.97 5.94 -7.71
CA GLY A 258 21.64 5.32 -8.98
C GLY A 258 21.62 3.79 -8.91
N GLU A 259 21.36 3.22 -7.74
CA GLU A 259 21.30 1.77 -7.55
C GLU A 259 19.89 1.23 -7.84
N PRO A 260 19.78 0.00 -8.39
CA PRO A 260 18.50 -0.65 -8.60
C PRO A 260 17.69 -0.80 -7.30
N ILE A 261 16.36 -0.67 -7.41
CA ILE A 261 15.42 -0.76 -6.30
C ILE A 261 14.32 -1.80 -6.56
N HIS A 262 13.98 -2.56 -5.52
CA HIS A 262 12.84 -3.47 -5.54
C HIS A 262 11.71 -2.93 -4.66
N ILE A 263 10.59 -2.59 -5.30
CA ILE A 263 9.35 -2.13 -4.66
C ILE A 263 8.30 -3.23 -4.74
N LEU A 264 7.81 -3.71 -3.59
CA LEU A 264 6.65 -4.59 -3.51
C LEU A 264 5.39 -3.75 -3.27
N ALA A 265 4.48 -3.74 -4.24
CA ALA A 265 3.22 -2.99 -4.15
C ALA A 265 2.06 -3.91 -3.75
N LEU A 266 1.55 -3.73 -2.52
CA LEU A 266 0.44 -4.50 -1.95
C LEU A 266 -0.88 -3.74 -2.12
N GLY A 267 -1.96 -4.48 -2.36
CA GLY A 267 -3.30 -3.88 -2.37
C GLY A 267 -4.36 -4.74 -3.06
N SER A 268 -5.44 -4.08 -3.50
CA SER A 268 -6.63 -4.75 -4.03
C SER A 268 -6.94 -4.36 -5.49
N SER A 269 -8.20 -4.41 -5.91
CA SER A 269 -8.67 -4.13 -7.27
C SER A 269 -8.27 -2.74 -7.78
N ILE A 270 -8.23 -1.73 -6.93
CA ILE A 270 -7.78 -0.41 -7.38
C ILE A 270 -6.26 -0.37 -7.58
N ASP A 271 -5.49 -1.18 -6.84
CA ASP A 271 -4.04 -1.30 -6.99
C ASP A 271 -3.63 -2.18 -8.17
N THR A 272 -4.49 -3.13 -8.57
CA THR A 272 -4.33 -3.83 -9.86
C THR A 272 -4.61 -2.91 -11.04
N GLY A 273 -5.25 -1.76 -10.81
CA GLY A 273 -5.76 -0.85 -11.85
C GLY A 273 -7.08 -1.34 -12.46
N ASP A 274 -7.86 -2.14 -11.73
CA ASP A 274 -9.22 -2.49 -12.17
C ASP A 274 -10.12 -1.27 -12.03
N ALA A 275 -10.86 -0.97 -13.09
CA ALA A 275 -11.84 0.10 -13.13
C ALA A 275 -13.02 -0.29 -14.03
N ASN A 276 -14.15 0.41 -13.93
CA ASN A 276 -15.20 0.29 -14.93
C ASN A 276 -15.51 1.68 -15.52
N PRO A 277 -15.35 1.85 -16.84
CA PRO A 277 -14.68 0.94 -17.78
C PRO A 277 -13.23 0.66 -17.38
N ARG A 278 -12.61 -0.40 -17.90
CA ARG A 278 -11.21 -0.74 -17.59
C ARG A 278 -10.27 0.41 -17.96
N LEU A 279 -9.12 0.49 -17.30
CA LEU A 279 -8.05 1.42 -17.70
C LEU A 279 -7.47 1.01 -19.05
N TYR A 280 -7.76 1.80 -20.08
CA TYR A 280 -7.18 1.68 -21.42
C TYR A 280 -6.15 2.78 -21.67
N ILE A 281 -5.31 2.61 -22.69
CA ILE A 281 -4.62 3.73 -23.33
C ILE A 281 -5.60 4.38 -24.27
N TYR A 282 -5.68 5.71 -24.24
CA TYR A 282 -6.55 6.50 -25.08
C TYR A 282 -5.73 7.36 -26.05
N ASP A 283 -6.36 7.78 -27.14
CA ASP A 283 -5.85 8.87 -27.95
C ASP A 283 -5.94 10.17 -27.14
N GLU A 284 -4.78 10.67 -26.72
CA GLU A 284 -4.67 11.88 -25.91
C GLU A 284 -4.37 13.14 -26.75
N VAL A 285 -4.42 13.06 -28.08
CA VAL A 285 -4.17 14.19 -28.97
C VAL A 285 -5.47 15.00 -29.17
N PRO A 286 -5.61 16.22 -28.63
CA PRO A 286 -6.89 16.94 -28.64
C PRO A 286 -7.41 17.29 -30.03
N THR A 287 -6.51 17.45 -31.00
CA THR A 287 -6.84 17.73 -32.40
C THR A 287 -7.19 16.48 -33.21
N SER A 288 -7.00 15.29 -32.62
CA SER A 288 -7.29 14.03 -33.31
C SER A 288 -8.80 13.81 -33.44
N PRO A 289 -9.29 13.33 -34.59
CA PRO A 289 -10.71 12.94 -34.75
C PRO A 289 -11.10 11.76 -33.84
N THR A 290 -10.11 11.06 -33.28
CA THR A 290 -10.28 9.95 -32.35
C THR A 290 -9.94 10.29 -30.91
N TYR A 291 -9.77 11.57 -30.57
CA TYR A 291 -9.49 12.02 -29.20
C TYR A 291 -10.41 11.35 -28.17
N LYS A 292 -9.82 10.84 -27.09
CA LYS A 292 -10.48 10.07 -26.01
C LYS A 292 -11.17 8.78 -26.46
N ARG A 293 -10.75 8.20 -27.58
CA ARG A 293 -11.06 6.81 -27.95
C ARG A 293 -9.92 5.87 -27.50
N PRO A 294 -10.23 4.65 -27.03
CA PRO A 294 -9.19 3.67 -26.70
C PRO A 294 -8.33 3.29 -27.92
N LEU A 295 -7.01 3.19 -27.73
CA LEU A 295 -6.05 2.74 -28.75
C LEU A 295 -5.87 1.19 -28.78
N TRP A 296 -6.88 0.45 -28.35
CA TRP A 296 -6.74 -0.98 -28.03
C TRP A 296 -6.40 -1.87 -29.24
N LYS A 297 -5.30 -2.64 -29.12
CA LYS A 297 -4.91 -3.72 -30.07
C LYS A 297 -4.82 -5.11 -29.45
N GLY A 298 -5.39 -5.33 -28.27
CA GLY A 298 -5.43 -6.65 -27.59
C GLY A 298 -4.51 -6.79 -26.38
N ASN A 299 -3.32 -6.16 -26.39
CA ASN A 299 -2.37 -6.13 -25.28
C ASN A 299 -1.78 -4.72 -25.11
N PHE A 300 -0.96 -4.50 -24.07
CA PHE A 300 -0.15 -3.29 -23.98
C PHE A 300 0.83 -3.21 -25.16
N SER A 301 0.96 -2.01 -25.74
CA SER A 301 2.00 -1.71 -26.72
C SER A 301 2.84 -0.53 -26.24
N ALA A 302 4.14 -0.78 -26.09
CA ALA A 302 5.13 0.23 -25.76
C ALA A 302 5.24 1.32 -26.84
N GLU A 303 5.02 0.96 -28.11
CA GLU A 303 5.03 1.88 -29.25
C GLU A 303 3.87 2.88 -29.19
N GLU A 304 2.67 2.44 -28.80
CA GLU A 304 1.47 3.29 -28.72
C GLU A 304 1.58 4.41 -27.68
N VAL A 305 2.40 4.19 -26.66
CA VAL A 305 2.69 5.21 -25.64
C VAL A 305 4.03 5.92 -25.89
N GLY A 306 4.71 5.62 -27.00
CA GLY A 306 6.00 6.21 -27.38
C GLY A 306 7.15 5.87 -26.44
N ARG A 307 7.12 4.68 -25.81
CA ARG A 307 8.10 4.25 -24.79
C ARG A 307 8.60 2.82 -25.04
N PRO A 308 9.36 2.57 -26.12
CA PRO A 308 9.80 1.23 -26.50
C PRO A 308 10.56 0.48 -25.40
N GLU A 309 11.21 1.18 -24.47
CA GLU A 309 11.91 0.59 -23.34
C GLU A 309 10.99 -0.22 -22.40
N PHE A 310 9.69 0.03 -22.39
CA PHE A 310 8.74 -0.72 -21.54
C PHE A 310 8.21 -2.01 -22.16
N ALA A 311 8.61 -2.36 -23.39
CA ALA A 311 8.07 -3.50 -24.13
C ALA A 311 8.13 -4.82 -23.34
N ASP A 312 9.22 -5.03 -22.59
CA ASP A 312 9.45 -6.24 -21.80
C ASP A 312 9.03 -6.11 -20.31
N TYR A 313 8.56 -4.95 -19.88
CA TYR A 313 8.37 -4.64 -18.45
C TYR A 313 6.92 -4.40 -18.05
N ILE A 314 6.03 -4.08 -18.99
CA ILE A 314 4.62 -3.81 -18.71
C ILE A 314 3.72 -4.85 -19.37
N GLY A 315 3.03 -5.65 -18.56
CA GLY A 315 2.16 -6.73 -19.03
C GLY A 315 0.77 -6.31 -19.53
N ALA A 316 0.27 -5.13 -19.14
CA ALA A 316 -1.07 -4.65 -19.47
C ALA A 316 -1.19 -3.13 -19.37
N ALA A 317 -2.06 -2.52 -20.20
CA ALA A 317 -2.29 -1.07 -20.24
C ALA A 317 -2.56 -0.45 -18.85
N LYS A 318 -3.39 -1.13 -18.03
CA LYS A 318 -3.69 -0.69 -16.67
C LYS A 318 -2.46 -0.52 -15.78
N GLN A 319 -1.41 -1.31 -15.99
CA GLN A 319 -0.17 -1.24 -15.21
C GLN A 319 0.66 -0.01 -15.57
N TYR A 320 0.59 0.43 -16.83
CA TYR A 320 1.21 1.70 -17.26
C TYR A 320 0.48 2.92 -16.68
N VAL A 321 -0.86 2.89 -16.64
CA VAL A 321 -1.71 4.04 -16.31
C VAL A 321 -1.90 4.24 -14.80
N LYS A 322 -1.90 3.16 -14.02
CA LYS A 322 -2.11 3.24 -12.57
C LYS A 322 -0.94 3.94 -11.85
N TYR A 323 -1.18 4.28 -10.60
CA TYR A 323 -0.26 5.11 -9.80
C TYR A 323 1.17 4.55 -9.68
N THR A 324 1.35 3.22 -9.59
CA THR A 324 2.68 2.60 -9.56
C THR A 324 3.40 2.62 -10.91
N GLY A 325 2.69 2.52 -12.03
CA GLY A 325 3.28 2.72 -13.37
C GLY A 325 3.76 4.15 -13.57
N ARG A 326 3.02 5.13 -13.01
CA ARG A 326 3.46 6.54 -12.97
C ARG A 326 4.69 6.72 -12.09
N LEU A 327 4.70 6.08 -10.91
CA LEU A 327 5.87 6.07 -10.03
C LEU A 327 7.11 5.52 -10.74
N HIS A 328 7.01 4.39 -11.44
CA HIS A 328 8.12 3.80 -12.21
C HIS A 328 8.76 4.84 -13.14
N ARG A 329 7.94 5.49 -13.98
CA ARG A 329 8.42 6.53 -14.90
C ARG A 329 9.03 7.73 -14.19
N GLU A 330 8.47 8.13 -13.05
CA GLU A 330 8.97 9.30 -12.34
C GLU A 330 10.30 9.03 -11.64
N LEU A 331 10.49 7.83 -11.08
CA LEU A 331 11.79 7.44 -10.50
C LEU A 331 12.88 7.40 -11.58
N MET A 332 12.58 6.86 -12.77
CA MET A 332 13.49 6.92 -13.92
C MET A 332 13.90 8.35 -14.24
N ARG A 333 12.93 9.27 -14.34
CA ARG A 333 13.19 10.68 -14.68
C ARG A 333 13.95 11.43 -13.60
N LYS A 334 13.61 11.24 -12.32
CA LYS A 334 14.19 12.01 -11.21
C LYS A 334 15.61 11.57 -10.83
N PHE A 335 15.94 10.29 -11.06
CA PHE A 335 17.19 9.69 -10.62
C PHE A 335 18.08 9.17 -11.77
N ASN A 336 17.68 9.42 -13.02
CA ASN A 336 18.34 8.91 -14.23
C ASN A 336 18.49 7.37 -14.25
N LEU A 337 17.44 6.69 -13.82
CA LEU A 337 17.41 5.23 -13.77
C LEU A 337 16.89 4.66 -15.10
N SER A 338 17.43 3.52 -15.51
CA SER A 338 16.89 2.72 -16.60
C SER A 338 15.60 2.00 -16.17
N VAL A 339 14.95 1.35 -17.13
CA VAL A 339 13.71 0.60 -16.85
C VAL A 339 13.96 -0.62 -15.95
N ASP A 340 15.12 -1.25 -16.08
CA ASP A 340 15.61 -2.41 -15.31
C ASP A 340 16.24 -2.04 -13.96
N ASP A 341 16.43 -0.76 -13.66
CA ASP A 341 16.81 -0.33 -12.30
C ASP A 341 15.61 -0.28 -11.35
N VAL A 342 14.37 -0.22 -11.88
CA VAL A 342 13.17 -0.03 -11.07
C VAL A 342 12.26 -1.24 -11.18
N PHE A 343 12.41 -2.16 -10.22
CA PHE A 343 11.58 -3.35 -10.14
C PHE A 343 10.35 -3.10 -9.26
N ILE A 344 9.17 -2.93 -9.88
CA ILE A 344 7.90 -2.89 -9.15
C ILE A 344 7.16 -4.23 -9.26
N ASN A 345 7.22 -5.03 -8.19
CA ASN A 345 6.52 -6.29 -8.07
C ASN A 345 5.11 -6.05 -7.51
N ALA A 346 4.08 -6.18 -8.35
CA ALA A 346 2.69 -5.95 -7.91
C ALA A 346 2.08 -7.20 -7.28
N MET A 347 1.89 -7.21 -5.97
CA MET A 347 1.17 -8.26 -5.25
C MET A 347 -0.27 -7.84 -4.91
N SER A 348 -0.89 -7.11 -5.84
CA SER A 348 -2.29 -6.68 -5.73
C SER A 348 -3.24 -7.71 -6.33
N CYS A 349 -4.39 -7.95 -5.72
CA CYS A 349 -5.43 -8.84 -6.28
C CYS A 349 -6.84 -8.30 -6.03
N GLY A 350 -7.70 -8.38 -7.05
CA GLY A 350 -9.06 -7.88 -6.96
C GLY A 350 -9.87 -8.56 -5.85
N GLY A 351 -10.41 -7.75 -4.92
CA GLY A 351 -11.19 -8.24 -3.79
C GLY A 351 -10.35 -8.63 -2.57
N SER A 352 -9.01 -8.56 -2.65
CA SER A 352 -8.10 -8.95 -1.58
C SER A 352 -8.00 -7.90 -0.46
N SER A 353 -7.64 -8.36 0.73
CA SER A 353 -7.28 -7.64 1.95
C SER A 353 -5.83 -7.96 2.38
N ILE A 354 -5.24 -7.17 3.28
CA ILE A 354 -3.86 -7.43 3.71
C ILE A 354 -3.77 -8.79 4.42
N GLY A 355 -4.77 -9.17 5.23
CA GLY A 355 -4.71 -10.47 5.87
C GLY A 355 -4.86 -11.65 4.90
N GLU A 356 -5.64 -11.49 3.82
CA GLU A 356 -5.72 -12.51 2.76
C GLU A 356 -4.38 -12.68 2.01
N SER A 357 -3.65 -11.58 1.82
CA SER A 357 -2.41 -11.58 1.05
C SER A 357 -1.17 -12.08 1.81
N HIS A 358 -1.21 -12.30 3.13
CA HIS A 358 -0.07 -12.87 3.88
C HIS A 358 0.44 -14.18 3.29
N SER A 359 -0.47 -14.98 2.73
CA SER A 359 -0.21 -16.26 2.09
C SER A 359 0.73 -16.21 0.88
N GLY A 360 0.99 -15.02 0.33
CA GLY A 360 1.87 -14.82 -0.81
C GLY A 360 3.16 -14.09 -0.50
N PHE A 361 3.39 -13.64 0.74
CA PHE A 361 4.58 -12.82 1.04
C PHE A 361 5.87 -13.59 0.76
N ASP A 362 5.97 -14.85 1.21
CA ASP A 362 7.13 -15.70 0.90
C ASP A 362 7.26 -15.83 -0.61
N VAL A 363 6.24 -16.32 -1.33
CA VAL A 363 6.28 -16.56 -2.79
C VAL A 363 6.69 -15.32 -3.62
N TYR A 364 6.21 -14.13 -3.25
CA TYR A 364 6.50 -12.89 -3.98
C TYR A 364 7.86 -12.30 -3.64
N THR A 365 8.27 -12.33 -2.38
CA THR A 365 9.64 -11.90 -2.00
C THR A 365 10.70 -12.90 -2.43
N ALA A 366 10.29 -14.16 -2.56
CA ALA A 366 11.06 -15.25 -3.09
C ALA A 366 11.33 -15.15 -4.59
N LEU A 367 10.51 -14.36 -5.30
CA LEU A 367 10.44 -14.31 -6.75
C LEU A 367 10.17 -15.67 -7.41
N GLU A 368 9.46 -16.55 -6.69
CA GLU A 368 9.05 -17.87 -7.18
C GLU A 368 7.91 -17.77 -8.19
N TRP A 369 7.06 -16.75 -8.07
CA TRP A 369 6.05 -16.46 -9.08
C TRP A 369 6.72 -15.84 -10.32
N PRO A 370 6.62 -16.44 -11.52
CA PRO A 370 7.31 -15.93 -12.71
C PRO A 370 6.73 -14.59 -13.22
N PRO A 371 7.49 -13.79 -13.97
CA PRO A 371 6.96 -12.57 -14.58
C PRO A 371 5.67 -12.79 -15.36
N GLY A 372 4.67 -11.94 -15.13
CA GLY A 372 3.41 -11.99 -15.84
C GLY A 372 2.40 -10.92 -15.41
N PRO A 373 1.25 -10.79 -16.10
CA PRO A 373 0.34 -9.66 -15.86
C PRO A 373 -0.24 -9.61 -14.43
N ALA A 374 -0.15 -10.71 -13.69
CA ALA A 374 -0.49 -10.78 -12.27
C ALA A 374 0.43 -9.92 -11.39
N ASN A 375 1.71 -9.77 -11.75
CA ASN A 375 2.74 -9.09 -10.97
C ASN A 375 3.34 -7.85 -11.65
N GLY A 376 2.74 -7.39 -12.76
CA GLY A 376 3.19 -6.16 -13.44
C GLY A 376 3.76 -6.36 -14.84
N HIS A 377 4.11 -7.60 -15.21
CA HIS A 377 5.05 -7.84 -16.31
C HIS A 377 4.43 -8.62 -17.48
N PRO A 378 5.03 -8.63 -18.67
CA PRO A 378 4.76 -9.62 -19.69
C PRO A 378 5.22 -11.01 -19.26
N ARG A 379 4.73 -12.05 -19.93
CA ARG A 379 5.28 -13.41 -19.80
C ARG A 379 6.45 -13.58 -20.76
N GLY A 380 7.37 -14.50 -20.44
CA GLY A 380 8.37 -15.00 -21.39
C GLY A 380 9.83 -14.79 -20.97
N LYS A 381 10.11 -13.79 -20.11
CA LYS A 381 11.42 -13.58 -19.49
C LYS A 381 11.42 -14.03 -18.03
N THR A 382 12.59 -14.37 -17.51
CA THR A 382 12.84 -14.59 -16.08
C THR A 382 13.12 -13.28 -15.36
N TRP A 383 13.06 -13.28 -14.03
CA TRP A 383 13.40 -12.09 -13.24
C TRP A 383 14.85 -11.64 -13.44
N GLU A 384 15.80 -12.57 -13.54
CA GLU A 384 17.21 -12.29 -13.78
C GLU A 384 17.47 -11.67 -15.16
N GLN A 385 16.70 -12.07 -16.18
CA GLN A 385 16.77 -11.46 -17.51
C GLN A 385 16.20 -10.03 -17.56
N LEU A 386 15.23 -9.71 -16.70
CA LEU A 386 14.62 -8.39 -16.62
C LEU A 386 15.40 -7.44 -15.71
N TYR A 387 16.00 -7.96 -14.64
CA TYR A 387 16.58 -7.17 -13.57
C TYR A 387 17.98 -7.70 -13.18
N PRO A 388 18.92 -7.82 -14.13
CA PRO A 388 20.17 -8.56 -13.92
C PRO A 388 20.98 -8.05 -12.72
N GLU A 389 21.04 -6.74 -12.52
CA GLU A 389 21.80 -6.13 -11.43
C GLU A 389 21.30 -6.53 -10.04
N LEU A 390 19.99 -6.77 -9.87
CA LEU A 390 19.43 -7.24 -8.60
C LEU A 390 19.89 -8.66 -8.20
N PHE A 391 20.42 -9.44 -9.15
CA PHE A 391 20.85 -10.83 -8.94
C PHE A 391 22.38 -11.02 -8.89
N THR A 392 23.16 -9.94 -9.00
CA THR A 392 24.63 -9.99 -9.11
C THR A 392 25.37 -10.50 -7.86
N ASP A 393 24.82 -10.28 -6.66
CA ASP A 393 25.53 -10.47 -5.39
C ASP A 393 25.30 -11.84 -4.72
N SER A 394 24.79 -12.85 -5.43
CA SER A 394 24.42 -14.20 -4.91
C SER A 394 23.40 -14.22 -3.76
N LYS A 395 22.99 -13.05 -3.25
CA LYS A 395 21.90 -12.87 -2.31
C LYS A 395 20.59 -12.77 -3.09
N ARG A 396 19.56 -13.45 -2.59
CA ARG A 396 18.20 -13.33 -3.12
C ARG A 396 17.77 -11.86 -3.10
N PRO A 397 17.24 -11.29 -4.20
CA PRO A 397 16.77 -9.91 -4.20
C PRO A 397 15.75 -9.69 -3.09
N ALA A 398 15.97 -8.69 -2.24
CA ALA A 398 15.06 -8.31 -1.16
C ALA A 398 14.28 -7.05 -1.55
N PRO A 399 13.03 -6.89 -1.11
CA PRO A 399 12.33 -5.62 -1.28
C PRO A 399 13.05 -4.53 -0.47
N ASP A 400 13.33 -3.39 -1.12
CA ASP A 400 13.79 -2.18 -0.43
C ASP A 400 12.60 -1.42 0.17
N LEU A 401 11.46 -1.44 -0.52
CA LEU A 401 10.24 -0.73 -0.13
C LEU A 401 8.99 -1.60 -0.31
N VAL A 402 8.13 -1.65 0.72
CA VAL A 402 6.78 -2.20 0.64
C VAL A 402 5.76 -1.06 0.68
N VAL A 403 4.95 -0.94 -0.37
CA VAL A 403 3.90 0.08 -0.48
C VAL A 403 2.53 -0.54 -0.20
N PHE A 404 1.84 -0.05 0.82
CA PHE A 404 0.44 -0.36 1.11
C PHE A 404 -0.48 0.64 0.41
N GLY A 405 -1.00 0.26 -0.76
CA GLY A 405 -1.74 1.16 -1.65
C GLY A 405 -3.25 1.28 -1.39
N HIS A 406 -3.93 0.27 -0.86
CA HIS A 406 -5.36 0.40 -0.53
C HIS A 406 -5.74 -0.34 0.74
N GLY A 407 -6.71 0.22 1.46
CA GLY A 407 -7.18 -0.31 2.74
C GLY A 407 -8.71 -0.45 2.88
N HIS A 408 -9.51 -0.23 1.83
CA HIS A 408 -10.99 -0.31 1.94
C HIS A 408 -11.51 -1.75 2.01
N ASN A 409 -10.76 -2.70 1.46
CA ASN A 409 -11.10 -4.12 1.55
C ASN A 409 -10.63 -4.75 2.85
N GLU A 410 -9.78 -4.06 3.63
CA GLU A 410 -9.38 -4.60 4.90
C GLU A 410 -10.56 -4.56 5.85
N ARG A 411 -10.96 -5.75 6.24
CA ARG A 411 -12.20 -5.97 6.95
C ARG A 411 -11.95 -6.99 8.07
N ILE A 412 -10.82 -7.66 8.18
CA ILE A 412 -10.68 -8.80 9.09
C ILE A 412 -10.96 -8.41 10.55
N ASP A 413 -11.83 -9.19 11.21
CA ASP A 413 -11.91 -9.34 12.66
C ASP A 413 -11.97 -8.02 13.48
N SER A 414 -12.68 -7.01 12.96
CA SER A 414 -12.83 -5.70 13.62
C SER A 414 -13.21 -5.83 15.11
N PRO A 415 -12.60 -5.03 16.02
CA PRO A 415 -11.73 -3.88 15.75
C PRO A 415 -10.25 -4.22 15.52
N ASP A 416 -9.84 -5.50 15.56
CA ASP A 416 -8.43 -5.92 15.57
C ASP A 416 -7.77 -6.00 14.18
N GLY A 417 -8.41 -5.45 13.14
CA GLY A 417 -7.86 -5.39 11.78
C GLY A 417 -6.54 -4.60 11.63
N ILE A 418 -6.01 -4.01 12.72
CA ILE A 418 -4.64 -3.48 12.73
C ILE A 418 -3.59 -4.58 12.90
N ALA A 419 -3.94 -5.70 13.52
CA ALA A 419 -3.05 -6.82 13.79
C ALA A 419 -2.48 -7.44 12.51
N VAL A 420 -3.27 -7.45 11.43
CA VAL A 420 -2.82 -7.93 10.11
C VAL A 420 -1.79 -7.00 9.47
N TYR A 421 -1.93 -5.68 9.61
CA TYR A 421 -0.93 -4.75 9.08
C TYR A 421 0.36 -4.80 9.91
N GLU A 422 0.23 -4.81 11.23
CA GLU A 422 1.38 -4.96 12.13
C GLU A 422 2.09 -6.31 11.91
N GLY A 423 1.32 -7.39 11.80
CA GLY A 423 1.81 -8.72 11.45
C GLY A 423 2.61 -8.74 10.15
N ALA A 424 2.08 -8.14 9.09
CA ALA A 424 2.80 -8.00 7.82
C ALA A 424 4.13 -7.23 7.99
N ILE A 425 4.09 -6.04 8.61
CA ILE A 425 5.30 -5.23 8.86
C ILE A 425 6.36 -6.04 9.59
N ARG A 426 5.97 -6.73 10.66
CA ARG A 426 6.89 -7.50 11.51
C ARG A 426 7.40 -8.75 10.81
N TRP A 427 6.57 -9.42 10.02
CA TRP A 427 6.97 -10.54 9.16
C TRP A 427 8.08 -10.11 8.19
N PHE A 428 7.89 -8.96 7.52
CA PHE A 428 8.89 -8.40 6.60
C PHE A 428 10.17 -7.99 7.35
N GLN A 429 10.10 -7.29 8.49
CA GLN A 429 11.28 -6.86 9.25
C GLN A 429 12.12 -8.00 9.85
N LYS A 430 11.50 -9.17 10.09
CA LYS A 430 12.21 -10.38 10.55
C LYS A 430 13.03 -11.02 9.43
N ARG A 431 12.49 -11.06 8.22
CA ARG A 431 13.13 -11.67 7.03
C ARG A 431 14.05 -10.72 6.27
N PHE A 432 13.67 -9.45 6.22
CA PHE A 432 14.35 -8.38 5.50
C PHE A 432 14.57 -7.21 6.46
N PRO A 433 15.63 -7.25 7.29
CA PRO A 433 15.91 -6.25 8.32
C PRO A 433 15.90 -4.80 7.86
N ASP A 434 16.26 -4.59 6.60
CA ASP A 434 16.47 -3.28 6.00
C ASP A 434 15.29 -2.79 5.14
N VAL A 435 14.19 -3.55 5.08
CA VAL A 435 13.00 -3.18 4.32
C VAL A 435 12.31 -1.96 4.94
N GLU A 436 11.86 -1.06 4.09
CA GLU A 436 11.11 0.13 4.48
C GLU A 436 9.65 0.01 4.06
N PHE A 437 8.75 0.69 4.77
CA PHE A 437 7.32 0.68 4.48
C PHE A 437 6.80 2.07 4.13
N LEU A 438 5.70 2.09 3.38
CA LEU A 438 4.96 3.30 3.06
C LEU A 438 3.47 3.01 2.94
N PHE A 439 2.63 3.83 3.55
CA PHE A 439 1.19 3.82 3.34
C PHE A 439 0.80 4.99 2.43
N CYS A 440 0.20 4.70 1.28
CA CYS A 440 -0.33 5.72 0.38
C CYS A 440 -1.69 5.26 -0.15
N GLN A 441 -2.74 5.54 0.62
CA GLN A 441 -4.04 4.90 0.42
C GLN A 441 -5.03 5.79 -0.33
N TRP A 442 -5.58 5.26 -1.44
CA TRP A 442 -6.74 5.89 -2.08
C TRP A 442 -8.04 5.56 -1.36
N HIS A 443 -8.86 6.58 -1.18
CA HIS A 443 -10.15 6.53 -0.51
C HIS A 443 -11.22 7.22 -1.37
N ARG A 444 -12.38 6.57 -1.53
CA ARG A 444 -13.45 7.00 -2.45
C ARG A 444 -14.18 8.26 -1.97
N SER A 445 -14.31 8.47 -0.66
CA SER A 445 -14.78 9.69 -0.01
C SER A 445 -14.71 9.58 1.52
N ALA A 446 -14.80 10.71 2.24
CA ALA A 446 -15.13 10.73 3.66
C ALA A 446 -16.64 10.43 3.82
N GLY A 447 -17.00 9.23 4.28
CA GLY A 447 -18.41 8.88 4.55
C GLY A 447 -18.83 7.46 4.18
N ASP A 448 -18.00 6.69 3.46
CA ASP A 448 -18.23 5.26 3.31
C ASP A 448 -18.06 4.58 4.67
N GLY A 449 -19.16 4.27 5.35
CA GLY A 449 -19.22 3.61 6.66
C GLY A 449 -18.61 2.20 6.73
N ASN A 450 -17.87 1.80 5.68
CA ASN A 450 -17.18 0.53 5.51
C ASN A 450 -15.65 0.66 5.54
N ILE A 451 -15.10 1.83 5.85
CA ILE A 451 -13.65 2.06 5.91
C ILE A 451 -13.14 1.68 7.32
N PRO A 452 -12.25 0.68 7.49
CA PRO A 452 -11.58 0.45 8.77
C PRO A 452 -10.92 1.76 9.25
N PRO A 453 -10.96 2.10 10.55
CA PRO A 453 -10.69 3.45 11.02
C PRO A 453 -9.27 3.87 10.62
N ILE A 454 -9.18 4.81 9.67
CA ILE A 454 -7.95 5.52 9.30
C ILE A 454 -7.17 5.99 10.54
N PRO A 455 -7.81 6.47 11.63
CA PRO A 455 -7.10 6.76 12.87
C PRO A 455 -6.22 5.62 13.38
N LYS A 456 -6.67 4.36 13.34
CA LYS A 456 -5.88 3.21 13.82
C LYS A 456 -4.71 2.85 12.91
N ARG A 457 -4.86 2.97 11.59
CA ARG A 457 -3.72 2.80 10.66
C ARG A 457 -2.71 3.93 10.80
N ARG A 458 -3.18 5.16 11.02
CA ARG A 458 -2.33 6.31 11.30
C ARG A 458 -1.55 6.11 12.60
N GLU A 459 -2.21 5.66 13.66
CA GLU A 459 -1.60 5.32 14.95
C GLU A 459 -0.48 4.26 14.77
N LEU A 460 -0.73 3.20 13.99
CA LEU A 460 0.29 2.21 13.64
C LEU A 460 1.48 2.83 12.90
N CYS A 461 1.22 3.65 11.89
CA CYS A 461 2.29 4.29 11.13
C CYS A 461 3.13 5.23 11.99
N ASP A 462 2.49 6.05 12.83
CA ASP A 462 3.20 6.94 13.75
C ASP A 462 4.00 6.13 14.80
N TYR A 463 3.46 5.00 15.28
CA TYR A 463 4.15 4.11 16.23
C TYR A 463 5.42 3.47 15.65
N TYR A 464 5.37 3.02 14.39
CA TYR A 464 6.52 2.44 13.67
C TYR A 464 7.39 3.50 12.97
N GLY A 465 7.00 4.78 12.98
CA GLY A 465 7.69 5.83 12.22
C GLY A 465 7.50 5.74 10.70
N ILE A 466 6.52 4.97 10.22
CA ILE A 466 6.22 4.75 8.80
C ILE A 466 5.52 6.00 8.21
N PRO A 467 5.89 6.46 7.01
CA PRO A 467 5.17 7.53 6.33
C PRO A 467 3.74 7.11 5.93
N PHE A 468 2.76 7.97 6.23
CA PHE A 468 1.35 7.79 5.87
C PHE A 468 0.87 8.98 5.04
N ILE A 469 0.71 8.76 3.74
CA ILE A 469 0.18 9.71 2.76
C ILE A 469 -1.33 9.49 2.64
N ASN A 470 -2.11 10.43 3.19
CA ASN A 470 -3.56 10.37 3.22
C ASN A 470 -4.14 11.16 2.03
N THR A 471 -4.79 10.48 1.08
CA THR A 471 -5.43 11.18 -0.05
C THR A 471 -6.81 11.76 0.28
N ILE A 472 -7.41 11.42 1.44
CA ILE A 472 -8.78 11.85 1.79
C ILE A 472 -8.95 13.37 1.78
N PRO A 473 -8.09 14.18 2.43
CA PRO A 473 -8.30 15.62 2.45
C PRO A 473 -8.40 16.20 1.04
N THR A 474 -7.50 15.78 0.15
CA THR A 474 -7.47 16.19 -1.25
C THR A 474 -8.72 15.73 -2.00
N VAL A 475 -9.08 14.44 -1.92
CA VAL A 475 -10.24 13.90 -2.65
C VAL A 475 -11.55 14.49 -2.13
N SER A 476 -11.73 14.60 -0.82
CA SER A 476 -12.95 15.18 -0.22
C SER A 476 -13.14 16.65 -0.60
N ALA A 477 -12.06 17.44 -0.61
CA ALA A 477 -12.13 18.83 -1.05
C ALA A 477 -12.46 18.93 -2.56
N LEU A 478 -11.91 18.05 -3.39
CA LEU A 478 -12.28 17.99 -4.81
C LEU A 478 -13.77 17.67 -5.01
N LEU A 479 -14.29 16.69 -4.27
CA LEU A 479 -15.70 16.27 -4.36
C LEU A 479 -16.69 17.28 -3.76
N ALA A 480 -16.22 18.16 -2.87
CA ALA A 480 -17.03 19.22 -2.31
C ALA A 480 -17.35 20.27 -3.38
N ASP A 481 -16.30 20.83 -4.00
CA ASP A 481 -16.40 22.11 -4.72
C ASP A 481 -15.94 22.07 -6.17
N TRP A 482 -15.26 21.01 -6.61
CA TRP A 482 -14.47 21.05 -7.86
C TRP A 482 -14.88 20.05 -8.92
N CYS A 483 -15.27 18.83 -8.55
CA CYS A 483 -15.56 17.79 -9.51
C CYS A 483 -16.62 16.80 -9.04
N ASN A 484 -17.23 16.13 -10.01
CA ASN A 484 -18.13 15.03 -9.79
C ASN A 484 -17.38 13.74 -9.39
N HIS A 485 -17.92 12.99 -8.43
CA HIS A 485 -17.42 11.65 -8.07
C HIS A 485 -17.30 10.72 -9.27
N TYR A 486 -18.30 10.70 -10.15
CA TYR A 486 -18.31 9.81 -11.32
C TYR A 486 -17.26 10.18 -12.39
N ALA A 487 -16.66 11.36 -12.32
CA ALA A 487 -15.52 11.73 -13.16
C ALA A 487 -14.22 11.10 -12.64
N LEU A 488 -13.99 11.12 -11.32
CA LEU A 488 -12.83 10.50 -10.67
C LEU A 488 -12.94 8.96 -10.65
N CYS A 489 -14.10 8.48 -10.24
CA CYS A 489 -14.42 7.08 -10.00
C CYS A 489 -15.79 6.79 -10.63
N PRO A 490 -15.87 6.51 -11.95
CA PRO A 490 -17.09 6.08 -12.62
C PRO A 490 -17.59 4.74 -12.06
N ASP A 491 -18.53 4.12 -12.77
CA ASP A 491 -19.26 2.92 -12.36
C ASP A 491 -18.45 1.89 -11.54
N GLY A 492 -18.93 1.60 -10.33
CA GLY A 492 -18.26 0.68 -9.40
C GLY A 492 -17.20 1.32 -8.48
N GLY A 493 -16.97 2.63 -8.59
CA GLY A 493 -16.21 3.42 -7.62
C GLY A 493 -14.70 3.20 -7.64
N HIS A 494 -14.16 2.65 -8.72
CA HIS A 494 -12.72 2.52 -8.92
C HIS A 494 -12.13 3.75 -9.61
N PRO A 495 -10.95 4.24 -9.19
CA PRO A 495 -10.31 5.40 -9.79
C PRO A 495 -9.96 5.17 -11.26
N GLN A 496 -10.30 6.14 -12.11
CA GLN A 496 -9.83 6.18 -13.50
C GLN A 496 -8.42 6.80 -13.60
N ALA A 497 -7.88 6.86 -14.82
CA ALA A 497 -6.55 7.40 -15.10
C ALA A 497 -6.30 8.78 -14.48
N GLY A 498 -7.24 9.73 -14.60
CA GLY A 498 -7.13 11.05 -13.96
C GLY A 498 -7.05 10.99 -12.42
N ALA A 499 -7.82 10.10 -11.79
CA ALA A 499 -7.75 9.86 -10.34
C ALA A 499 -6.44 9.17 -9.93
N HIS A 500 -5.94 8.22 -10.72
CA HIS A 500 -4.62 7.62 -10.53
C HIS A 500 -3.48 8.64 -10.69
N THR A 501 -3.63 9.67 -11.53
CA THR A 501 -2.70 10.80 -11.58
C THR A 501 -2.69 11.56 -10.26
N ILE A 502 -3.87 11.92 -9.72
CA ILE A 502 -3.96 12.60 -8.42
C ILE A 502 -3.32 11.77 -7.31
N TRP A 503 -3.62 10.46 -7.28
CA TRP A 503 -3.03 9.53 -6.31
C TRP A 503 -1.50 9.48 -6.43
N PHE A 504 -0.98 9.30 -7.64
CA PHE A 504 0.46 9.29 -7.90
C PHE A 504 1.13 10.60 -7.44
N ARG A 505 0.52 11.76 -7.68
CA ARG A 505 1.08 13.06 -7.26
C ARG A 505 1.17 13.22 -5.74
N GLN A 506 0.35 12.49 -4.98
CA GLN A 506 0.52 12.41 -3.52
C GLN A 506 1.68 11.48 -3.16
N LEU A 507 1.81 10.35 -3.84
CA LEU A 507 2.89 9.37 -3.63
C LEU A 507 4.27 9.94 -3.97
N GLU A 508 4.36 10.70 -5.05
CA GLU A 508 5.60 11.33 -5.54
C GLU A 508 6.30 12.19 -4.49
N GLN A 509 5.53 12.82 -3.60
CA GLN A 509 6.05 13.68 -2.52
C GLN A 509 7.01 12.94 -1.56
N MET A 510 6.99 11.60 -1.56
CA MET A 510 7.95 10.77 -0.83
C MET A 510 9.38 10.86 -1.36
N PHE A 511 9.55 11.26 -2.61
CA PHE A 511 10.83 11.21 -3.33
C PHE A 511 11.35 12.62 -3.70
N GLU A 512 10.77 13.66 -3.12
CA GLU A 512 11.21 15.04 -3.32
C GLU A 512 12.35 15.38 -2.35
N ILE A 513 13.56 15.57 -2.88
CA ILE A 513 14.79 15.74 -2.09
C ILE A 513 15.48 17.05 -2.48
N ALA A 514 15.47 18.02 -1.57
CA ALA A 514 16.12 19.32 -1.74
C ALA A 514 17.32 19.48 -0.79
N ALA A 515 18.19 20.44 -1.06
CA ALA A 515 19.27 20.83 -0.15
C ALA A 515 18.81 21.87 0.90
N PRO A 516 19.35 21.82 2.14
CA PRO A 516 20.26 20.80 2.66
C PRO A 516 19.54 19.46 2.89
N LEU A 517 20.28 18.35 2.76
CA LEU A 517 19.76 17.04 3.15
C LEU A 517 19.55 17.03 4.66
N LEU A 518 18.32 16.75 5.10
CA LEU A 518 18.00 16.68 6.51
C LEU A 518 18.33 15.30 7.08
N PRO A 519 18.60 15.20 8.39
CA PRO A 519 18.84 13.90 9.03
C PRO A 519 17.66 12.94 8.81
N PHE A 520 17.99 11.71 8.44
CA PHE A 520 17.02 10.64 8.28
C PHE A 520 16.40 10.23 9.63
N GLU A 521 15.16 9.76 9.56
CA GLU A 521 14.34 9.28 10.67
C GLU A 521 13.96 7.82 10.38
N PRO A 522 14.85 6.85 10.67
CA PRO A 522 14.60 5.45 10.32
C PRO A 522 13.36 4.91 11.02
N GLN A 523 12.69 3.98 10.35
CA GLN A 523 11.50 3.30 10.87
C GLN A 523 11.89 2.40 12.05
N ARG A 524 11.00 2.27 13.04
CA ARG A 524 11.25 1.42 14.20
C ARG A 524 11.19 -0.03 13.79
N ARG A 525 12.21 -0.79 14.19
CA ARG A 525 12.31 -2.23 13.94
C ARG A 525 11.78 -2.99 15.15
N LEU A 526 10.76 -3.81 14.91
CA LEU A 526 10.13 -4.70 15.89
C LEU A 526 9.90 -4.07 17.29
N PRO A 527 9.29 -2.87 17.39
CA PRO A 527 8.85 -2.35 18.69
C PRO A 527 7.83 -3.29 19.36
N PRO A 528 7.49 -3.10 20.64
CA PRO A 528 6.40 -3.84 21.28
C PRO A 528 5.13 -3.86 20.43
N ARG A 529 4.42 -4.99 20.36
CA ARG A 529 3.21 -5.10 19.54
C ARG A 529 2.15 -4.12 20.03
N MET A 530 1.49 -3.44 19.11
CA MET A 530 0.31 -2.62 19.39
C MET A 530 -0.94 -3.48 19.60
N ASN A 531 -1.00 -4.66 18.98
CA ASN A 531 -2.11 -5.59 19.13
C ASN A 531 -1.60 -7.00 19.49
N PRO A 532 -2.17 -7.66 20.52
CA PRO A 532 -1.74 -9.01 20.92
C PRO A 532 -1.94 -10.06 19.81
N TYR A 533 -2.96 -9.90 18.95
CA TYR A 533 -3.20 -10.83 17.86
C TYR A 533 -2.16 -10.75 16.74
N SER A 534 -1.36 -9.67 16.67
CA SER A 534 -0.30 -9.51 15.64
C SER A 534 0.70 -10.67 15.68
N TYR A 535 0.94 -11.27 16.86
CA TYR A 535 1.83 -12.42 17.00
C TYR A 535 1.45 -13.59 16.09
N GLY A 536 0.14 -13.80 15.89
CA GLY A 536 -0.41 -14.83 15.01
C GLY A 536 -0.14 -14.65 13.52
N TRP A 537 0.24 -13.45 13.12
CA TRP A 537 0.43 -13.06 11.71
C TRP A 537 1.91 -12.95 11.32
N GLU A 538 2.82 -13.12 12.28
CA GLU A 538 4.25 -12.86 12.11
C GLU A 538 5.07 -14.05 11.65
N GLY A 539 4.54 -15.27 11.81
CA GLY A 539 5.31 -16.48 11.55
C GLY A 539 5.05 -17.08 10.18
N ASP A 540 5.48 -18.32 10.01
CA ASP A 540 5.52 -19.00 8.73
C ASP A 540 4.15 -19.52 8.32
N VAL A 541 3.91 -19.59 7.01
CA VAL A 541 2.69 -20.16 6.45
C VAL A 541 2.89 -21.64 6.17
N VAL A 542 2.04 -22.49 6.73
CA VAL A 542 1.95 -23.92 6.38
C VAL A 542 0.70 -24.13 5.54
N THR A 543 0.89 -24.59 4.31
CA THR A 543 -0.19 -24.82 3.35
C THR A 543 -0.62 -26.29 3.34
N TYR A 544 -1.92 -26.53 3.43
CA TYR A 544 -2.57 -27.82 3.28
C TYR A 544 -3.49 -27.80 2.06
N THR A 545 -3.24 -28.66 1.08
CA THR A 545 -4.06 -28.78 -0.15
C THR A 545 -4.76 -30.13 -0.21
N ALA A 546 -6.03 -30.16 -0.61
CA ALA A 546 -6.75 -31.42 -0.74
C ALA A 546 -6.21 -32.29 -1.92
N PRO A 547 -6.15 -33.63 -1.77
CA PRO A 547 -6.45 -34.39 -0.57
C PRO A 547 -5.30 -34.31 0.46
N ASN A 548 -5.62 -33.95 1.70
CA ASN A 548 -4.69 -33.98 2.83
C ASN A 548 -5.40 -34.64 4.02
N PRO A 549 -4.74 -35.53 4.79
CA PRO A 549 -5.37 -36.21 5.91
C PRO A 549 -5.86 -35.26 7.03
N ARG A 550 -5.36 -34.01 7.07
CA ARG A 550 -5.87 -32.99 8.00
C ARG A 550 -7.16 -32.31 7.53
N ILE A 551 -7.59 -32.56 6.29
CA ILE A 551 -8.85 -32.09 5.71
C ILE A 551 -9.83 -33.26 5.72
N ARG A 552 -10.72 -33.32 6.72
CA ARG A 552 -11.73 -34.37 6.88
C ARG A 552 -13.08 -33.86 6.40
N GLY A 553 -13.40 -34.15 5.13
CA GLY A 553 -14.59 -33.59 4.49
C GLY A 553 -14.54 -32.05 4.53
N PRO A 554 -15.58 -31.35 5.03
CA PRO A 554 -15.59 -29.90 5.16
C PRO A 554 -14.92 -29.38 6.46
N ARG A 555 -14.11 -30.18 7.15
CA ARG A 555 -13.60 -29.88 8.50
C ARG A 555 -12.08 -29.96 8.57
N MET A 556 -11.46 -29.12 9.41
CA MET A 556 -10.02 -29.14 9.64
C MET A 556 -9.62 -28.56 11.00
N VAL A 557 -8.62 -29.16 11.64
CA VAL A 557 -7.96 -28.64 12.85
C VAL A 557 -6.93 -27.57 12.47
N ILE A 558 -7.09 -26.36 13.00
CA ILE A 558 -6.21 -25.20 12.76
C ILE A 558 -4.95 -25.28 13.64
N ASP A 559 -3.80 -24.89 13.10
CA ASP A 559 -2.51 -25.01 13.82
C ASP A 559 -2.32 -24.00 14.95
N ASP A 560 -2.68 -22.74 14.76
CA ASP A 560 -2.54 -21.68 15.77
C ASP A 560 -3.65 -20.63 15.59
N THR A 561 -3.31 -19.34 15.56
CA THR A 561 -4.28 -18.28 15.78
C THR A 561 -4.89 -17.67 14.53
N ALA A 562 -4.22 -17.84 13.39
CA ALA A 562 -4.61 -17.19 12.15
C ALA A 562 -4.48 -18.14 10.95
N PHE A 563 -5.40 -18.00 10.01
CA PHE A 563 -5.43 -18.82 8.80
C PHE A 563 -6.14 -18.15 7.63
N ASN A 564 -5.89 -18.68 6.44
CA ASN A 564 -6.66 -18.40 5.23
C ASN A 564 -7.23 -19.70 4.67
N LEU A 565 -8.39 -19.61 4.03
CA LEU A 565 -9.13 -20.74 3.48
C LEU A 565 -9.52 -20.47 2.03
N TRP A 566 -9.40 -21.48 1.17
CA TRP A 566 -9.98 -21.52 -0.17
C TRP A 566 -10.97 -22.67 -0.25
N CYS A 567 -12.24 -22.36 -0.47
CA CYS A 567 -13.29 -23.34 -0.50
C CYS A 567 -14.37 -23.00 -1.52
N SER A 568 -15.13 -24.02 -1.93
CA SER A 568 -16.31 -23.83 -2.77
C SER A 568 -17.39 -24.89 -2.53
N ASP A 569 -18.66 -24.48 -2.55
CA ASP A 569 -19.85 -25.35 -2.60
C ASP A 569 -20.53 -25.34 -3.99
N GLY A 570 -19.88 -24.73 -5.00
CA GLY A 570 -20.40 -24.65 -6.37
C GLY A 570 -21.44 -23.56 -6.63
N HIS A 571 -21.96 -22.88 -5.61
CA HIS A 571 -22.90 -21.78 -5.78
C HIS A 571 -22.24 -20.41 -5.83
N ASP A 572 -22.94 -19.41 -6.40
CA ASP A 572 -22.51 -18.00 -6.39
C ASP A 572 -22.78 -17.30 -5.04
N LYS A 573 -23.26 -18.04 -4.03
CA LYS A 573 -23.60 -17.52 -2.70
C LYS A 573 -22.47 -17.73 -1.71
N TRP A 574 -22.57 -16.98 -0.61
CA TRP A 574 -21.64 -16.98 0.50
C TRP A 574 -21.76 -18.28 1.31
N MET A 575 -20.63 -18.91 1.60
CA MET A 575 -20.58 -20.08 2.48
C MET A 575 -20.67 -19.68 3.94
N THR A 576 -21.24 -20.58 4.76
CA THR A 576 -21.20 -20.43 6.22
C THR A 576 -19.99 -21.14 6.78
N VAL A 577 -19.23 -20.42 7.60
CA VAL A 577 -18.05 -20.93 8.30
C VAL A 577 -18.33 -20.93 9.80
N THR A 578 -18.10 -22.06 10.46
CA THR A 578 -18.07 -22.14 11.92
C THR A 578 -16.66 -22.47 12.40
N ILE A 579 -16.36 -22.00 13.60
CA ILE A 579 -15.17 -22.37 14.35
C ILE A 579 -15.64 -22.90 15.69
N ASP A 580 -15.29 -24.15 15.99
CA ASP A 580 -15.74 -24.88 17.17
C ASP A 580 -17.28 -24.84 17.35
N GLY A 581 -18.02 -25.13 16.27
CA GLY A 581 -19.48 -25.07 16.24
C GLY A 581 -20.09 -23.65 16.34
N THR A 582 -19.27 -22.61 16.51
CA THR A 582 -19.74 -21.23 16.60
C THR A 582 -19.68 -20.57 15.22
N PRO A 583 -20.80 -20.08 14.67
CA PRO A 583 -20.78 -19.32 13.42
C PRO A 583 -19.88 -18.10 13.56
N VAL A 584 -18.92 -17.97 12.66
CA VAL A 584 -18.16 -16.72 12.55
C VAL A 584 -19.14 -15.67 12.05
N LYS A 585 -19.50 -14.71 12.91
CA LYS A 585 -20.55 -13.72 12.61
C LYS A 585 -20.30 -13.09 11.25
N LYS A 586 -21.36 -13.01 10.44
CA LYS A 586 -21.35 -12.25 9.18
C LYS A 586 -20.78 -10.86 9.44
N GLY A 587 -19.77 -10.55 8.65
CA GLY A 587 -18.85 -9.50 9.01
C GLY A 587 -17.56 -9.64 8.21
N PRO A 588 -16.49 -9.01 8.70
CA PRO A 588 -15.48 -8.46 7.81
C PRO A 588 -14.27 -9.44 7.58
N ALA A 589 -14.40 -10.70 8.02
CA ALA A 589 -13.49 -11.83 7.81
C ALA A 589 -13.67 -12.52 6.44
N GLY A 590 -13.12 -11.94 5.36
CA GLY A 590 -13.11 -12.53 4.01
C GLY A 590 -14.51 -12.62 3.37
N ASN A 591 -14.66 -12.18 2.12
CA ASN A 591 -15.99 -12.02 1.51
C ASN A 591 -16.65 -13.36 1.06
N GLY A 592 -16.42 -14.47 1.78
CA GLY A 592 -17.03 -15.77 1.52
C GLY A 592 -16.95 -16.20 0.07
N ARG A 593 -15.94 -15.72 -0.66
CA ARG A 593 -15.88 -15.83 -2.11
C ARG A 593 -15.46 -17.25 -2.43
N GLN A 594 -16.23 -17.87 -3.29
CA GLN A 594 -15.99 -19.23 -3.72
C GLN A 594 -14.67 -19.27 -4.50
N MET A 595 -13.69 -20.04 -4.01
CA MET A 595 -12.39 -20.21 -4.66
C MET A 595 -12.08 -21.70 -4.75
N LYS A 596 -12.16 -22.23 -5.98
CA LYS A 596 -11.87 -23.64 -6.29
C LYS A 596 -10.37 -23.96 -6.32
N SER A 597 -9.51 -22.95 -6.17
CA SER A 597 -8.06 -23.08 -6.15
C SER A 597 -7.42 -22.03 -5.25
N ARG A 598 -6.22 -22.34 -4.75
CA ARG A 598 -5.40 -21.41 -3.97
C ARG A 598 -4.82 -20.32 -4.86
N ASP A 599 -5.13 -19.05 -4.57
CA ASP A 599 -4.39 -17.89 -5.07
C ASP A 599 -3.64 -17.28 -3.88
N ALA A 600 -2.32 -17.20 -3.92
CA ALA A 600 -1.53 -16.73 -2.78
C ALA A 600 -1.83 -15.26 -2.40
N ARG A 601 -2.47 -14.48 -3.27
CA ARG A 601 -2.79 -13.07 -3.02
C ARG A 601 -4.18 -12.85 -2.41
N ASN A 602 -5.07 -13.83 -2.43
CA ASN A 602 -6.46 -13.66 -2.02
C ASN A 602 -7.09 -15.00 -1.60
N SER A 603 -8.04 -15.02 -0.67
CA SER A 603 -8.68 -16.25 -0.18
C SER A 603 -10.20 -16.15 -0.06
N SER A 604 -10.88 -17.29 0.10
CA SER A 604 -12.33 -17.33 0.35
C SER A 604 -12.69 -16.74 1.70
N PHE A 605 -11.88 -17.04 2.70
CA PHE A 605 -12.07 -16.65 4.08
C PHE A 605 -10.72 -16.49 4.79
N VAL A 606 -10.69 -15.64 5.80
CA VAL A 606 -9.49 -15.31 6.57
C VAL A 606 -9.88 -14.95 8.00
N HIS A 607 -9.13 -15.43 8.98
CA HIS A 607 -9.40 -15.18 10.40
C HIS A 607 -8.11 -15.16 11.21
N GLY A 608 -8.08 -14.40 12.31
CA GLY A 608 -6.87 -14.21 13.13
C GLY A 608 -7.10 -13.91 14.61
N ARG A 609 -8.28 -14.22 15.14
CA ARG A 609 -8.64 -13.97 16.56
C ARG A 609 -8.85 -15.23 17.39
N LEU A 610 -8.33 -16.36 16.92
CA LEU A 610 -8.35 -17.59 17.70
C LEU A 610 -7.47 -17.45 18.95
N SER A 611 -7.83 -18.15 20.03
CA SER A 611 -7.00 -18.18 21.23
C SER A 611 -5.72 -18.94 20.94
N LEU A 612 -4.58 -18.31 21.19
CA LEU A 612 -3.29 -18.97 21.00
C LEU A 612 -3.24 -20.25 21.88
N GLY A 613 -2.59 -21.31 21.40
CA GLY A 613 -2.44 -22.57 22.11
C GLY A 613 -3.68 -23.46 22.24
N ASP A 614 -4.89 -22.96 22.05
CA ASP A 614 -6.08 -23.80 22.05
C ASP A 614 -6.22 -24.56 20.72
N ARG A 615 -6.99 -25.64 20.72
CA ARG A 615 -7.42 -26.34 19.51
C ARG A 615 -8.68 -25.68 18.97
N HIS A 616 -8.64 -25.35 17.69
CA HIS A 616 -9.80 -24.85 16.96
C HIS A 616 -10.09 -25.74 15.75
N ILE A 617 -11.36 -26.04 15.55
CA ILE A 617 -11.83 -26.81 14.40
C ILE A 617 -12.64 -25.88 13.51
N LEU A 618 -12.15 -25.72 12.28
CA LEU A 618 -12.88 -25.09 11.19
C LEU A 618 -13.89 -26.10 10.64
N GLU A 619 -15.13 -25.69 10.47
CA GLU A 619 -16.14 -26.49 9.78
C GLU A 619 -16.89 -25.62 8.76
N LEU A 620 -17.10 -26.19 7.58
CA LEU A 620 -17.81 -25.53 6.50
C LEU A 620 -19.20 -26.12 6.35
N VAL A 621 -20.21 -25.23 6.29
CA VAL A 621 -21.61 -25.63 6.14
C VAL A 621 -22.07 -25.18 4.76
N GLY A 622 -22.34 -26.15 3.88
CA GLY A 622 -22.84 -25.94 2.53
C GLY A 622 -24.29 -25.49 2.49
N GLN A 623 -24.75 -25.03 1.33
CA GLN A 623 -26.18 -24.76 1.10
C GLN A 623 -26.87 -26.00 0.53
N GLY A 624 -27.84 -26.56 1.25
CA GLY A 624 -28.60 -27.72 0.79
C GLY A 624 -27.80 -29.03 0.84
N GLU A 625 -27.91 -29.84 -0.21
CA GLU A 625 -27.30 -31.18 -0.31
C GLU A 625 -25.95 -31.20 -1.05
N GLU A 626 -25.42 -30.03 -1.44
CA GLU A 626 -24.19 -29.92 -2.25
C GLU A 626 -22.90 -30.18 -1.44
N VAL A 627 -21.89 -30.72 -2.14
CA VAL A 627 -20.61 -31.07 -1.54
C VAL A 627 -19.72 -29.84 -1.41
N VAL A 628 -19.42 -29.45 -0.17
CA VAL A 628 -18.40 -28.44 0.10
C VAL A 628 -17.01 -29.00 -0.19
N THR A 629 -16.26 -28.28 -1.01
CA THR A 629 -14.87 -28.58 -1.34
C THR A 629 -13.92 -27.60 -0.66
N VAL A 630 -12.86 -28.12 -0.04
CA VAL A 630 -11.72 -27.32 0.44
C VAL A 630 -10.61 -27.48 -0.58
N ALA A 631 -10.22 -26.38 -1.23
CA ALA A 631 -9.10 -26.38 -2.16
C ALA A 631 -7.77 -26.30 -1.39
N ALA A 632 -7.70 -25.39 -0.42
CA ALA A 632 -6.53 -25.23 0.42
C ALA A 632 -6.85 -24.54 1.75
N LEU A 633 -5.96 -24.72 2.73
CA LEU A 633 -5.90 -23.96 3.96
C LEU A 633 -4.45 -23.54 4.21
N ASP A 634 -4.23 -22.28 4.54
CA ASP A 634 -2.94 -21.77 4.99
C ASP A 634 -3.04 -21.44 6.47
N CYS A 635 -2.36 -22.21 7.32
CA CYS A 635 -2.23 -21.89 8.74
C CYS A 635 -0.98 -21.04 8.98
N LYS A 636 -1.12 -19.97 9.75
CA LYS A 636 0.01 -19.12 10.17
C LYS A 636 0.51 -19.62 11.50
N VAL A 637 1.65 -20.29 11.46
CA VAL A 637 2.31 -20.82 12.65
C VAL A 637 2.95 -19.66 13.39
N CYS A 638 2.69 -19.52 14.68
CA CYS A 638 3.22 -18.41 15.46
C CYS A 638 4.76 -18.43 15.46
N ASP A 639 5.37 -17.25 15.37
CA ASP A 639 6.82 -17.11 15.35
C ASP A 639 7.46 -17.73 16.61
N LYS A 640 8.60 -18.41 16.43
CA LYS A 640 9.32 -19.15 17.50
C LYS A 640 8.49 -20.20 18.25
N ARG A 641 7.36 -20.67 17.70
CA ARG A 641 6.67 -21.82 18.27
C ARG A 641 7.56 -23.06 18.20
N MET A 642 7.77 -23.71 19.33
CA MET A 642 8.45 -25.01 19.43
C MET A 642 7.45 -26.11 19.79
N HIS A 643 7.66 -27.31 19.25
CA HIS A 643 6.88 -28.50 19.58
C HIS A 643 7.79 -29.56 20.22
N PHE A 644 7.37 -30.05 21.38
CA PHE A 644 8.03 -31.09 22.16
C PHE A 644 7.12 -32.33 22.21
N PRO A 645 7.21 -33.23 21.21
CA PRO A 645 6.42 -34.45 21.22
C PRO A 645 6.83 -35.35 22.38
N VAL A 646 5.89 -36.15 22.89
CA VAL A 646 6.20 -37.14 23.93
C VAL A 646 7.24 -38.16 23.47
N GLY A 647 8.13 -38.55 24.39
CA GLY A 647 9.24 -39.46 24.08
C GLY A 647 10.51 -38.79 23.58
N GLY A 648 10.51 -37.46 23.43
CA GLY A 648 11.74 -36.68 23.32
C GLY A 648 12.63 -36.84 24.56
N LYS A 649 13.94 -36.66 24.38
CA LYS A 649 14.97 -36.78 25.45
C LYS A 649 14.80 -35.73 26.56
N GLU A 650 14.04 -34.68 26.28
CA GLU A 650 13.74 -33.57 27.17
C GLU A 650 12.73 -33.96 28.26
N TRP A 651 11.96 -35.02 28.03
CA TRP A 651 10.95 -35.50 28.97
C TRP A 651 11.56 -36.40 30.04
N THR A 652 11.13 -36.19 31.28
CA THR A 652 11.38 -37.06 32.42
C THR A 652 10.07 -37.64 32.92
N THR A 653 10.09 -38.90 33.36
CA THR A 653 8.91 -39.62 33.85
C THR A 653 9.01 -39.85 35.36
N SER A 654 7.89 -39.78 36.06
CA SER A 654 7.78 -40.23 37.45
C SER A 654 6.63 -41.22 37.60
N GLY A 655 6.88 -42.30 38.34
CA GLY A 655 6.06 -43.52 38.33
C GLY A 655 6.39 -44.43 37.15
N ASP A 656 5.89 -45.66 37.17
CA ASP A 656 6.11 -46.68 36.11
C ASP A 656 5.32 -46.33 34.82
N VAL A 657 5.68 -45.21 34.19
CA VAL A 657 5.08 -44.70 32.96
C VAL A 657 5.49 -45.58 31.77
N ALA A 658 4.52 -46.04 30.99
CA ALA A 658 4.79 -46.81 29.79
C ALA A 658 5.50 -45.97 28.71
N ALA A 659 6.32 -46.62 27.89
CA ALA A 659 7.01 -45.96 26.79
C ALA A 659 6.02 -45.35 25.76
N PRO A 660 6.37 -44.24 25.10
CA PRO A 660 5.55 -43.66 24.04
C PRO A 660 5.33 -44.62 22.87
N VAL A 661 4.07 -44.84 22.53
CA VAL A 661 3.63 -45.70 21.42
C VAL A 661 3.17 -44.88 20.22
N ALA A 662 3.16 -45.48 19.04
CA ALA A 662 2.60 -44.85 17.84
C ALA A 662 1.10 -44.56 18.03
N TRP A 663 0.65 -43.41 17.55
CA TRP A 663 -0.73 -42.94 17.56
C TRP A 663 -1.23 -42.74 16.14
N SER A 664 -2.37 -43.36 15.82
CA SER A 664 -3.05 -43.14 14.54
C SER A 664 -4.22 -42.19 14.77
N SER A 665 -4.07 -40.97 14.27
CA SER A 665 -5.12 -39.94 14.32
C SER A 665 -6.08 -40.10 13.16
N GLU A 666 -7.38 -39.99 13.43
CA GLU A 666 -8.41 -39.86 12.38
C GLU A 666 -8.44 -38.46 11.74
N TRP A 667 -7.70 -37.50 12.28
CA TRP A 667 -7.66 -36.10 11.86
C TRP A 667 -6.27 -35.68 11.34
N GLY A 668 -5.47 -36.65 10.90
CA GLY A 668 -4.18 -36.41 10.26
C GLY A 668 -3.06 -35.97 11.21
N ALA A 669 -3.18 -36.31 12.50
CA ALA A 669 -2.15 -36.14 13.53
C ALA A 669 -1.67 -34.69 13.71
N PRO A 670 -2.59 -33.71 13.94
CA PRO A 670 -2.24 -32.29 14.00
C PRO A 670 -1.26 -31.94 15.13
N TYR A 671 -1.20 -32.79 16.16
CA TYR A 671 -0.37 -32.59 17.35
C TYR A 671 0.66 -33.71 17.59
N GLY A 672 0.99 -34.47 16.55
CA GLY A 672 1.98 -35.55 16.61
C GLY A 672 1.41 -36.95 16.45
N ASP A 673 2.31 -37.90 16.22
CA ASP A 673 2.06 -39.30 15.84
C ASP A 673 2.43 -40.29 16.95
N ARG A 674 2.68 -39.80 18.16
CA ARG A 674 3.01 -40.61 19.34
C ARG A 674 2.22 -40.17 20.55
N VAL A 675 1.96 -41.12 21.44
CA VAL A 675 1.19 -40.87 22.67
C VAL A 675 1.80 -41.60 23.86
N ILE A 676 1.78 -40.97 25.03
CA ILE A 676 2.06 -41.60 26.32
C ILE A 676 0.75 -41.65 27.10
N THR A 677 0.45 -42.81 27.71
CA THR A 677 -0.66 -42.95 28.64
C THR A 677 -0.15 -42.79 30.06
N LEU A 678 -0.71 -41.84 30.80
CA LEU A 678 -0.43 -41.62 32.22
C LEU A 678 -1.59 -42.16 33.05
N GLY A 679 -1.32 -43.11 33.94
CA GLY A 679 -2.25 -43.55 34.98
C GLY A 679 -2.27 -42.60 36.18
N PRO A 680 -3.28 -42.66 37.06
CA PRO A 680 -3.35 -41.82 38.26
C PRO A 680 -2.06 -41.88 39.09
N GLY A 681 -1.51 -40.71 39.43
CA GLY A 681 -0.26 -40.62 40.20
C GLY A 681 1.02 -40.66 39.35
N GLN A 682 0.93 -41.00 38.07
CA GLN A 682 2.04 -40.90 37.12
C GLN A 682 2.17 -39.50 36.53
N SER A 683 3.40 -39.07 36.22
CA SER A 683 3.64 -37.76 35.62
C SER A 683 4.77 -37.72 34.59
N LEU A 684 4.69 -36.72 33.71
CA LEU A 684 5.74 -36.31 32.79
C LEU A 684 6.19 -34.91 33.16
N SER A 685 7.50 -34.65 33.15
CA SER A 685 8.04 -33.31 33.36
C SER A 685 9.03 -32.92 32.28
N ILE A 686 9.05 -31.64 31.93
CA ILE A 686 9.95 -31.04 30.95
C ILE A 686 10.32 -29.62 31.39
N VAL A 687 11.49 -29.15 30.98
CA VAL A 687 11.90 -27.75 31.16
C VAL A 687 12.01 -27.09 29.78
N VAL A 688 11.30 -25.99 29.57
CA VAL A 688 11.27 -25.26 28.30
C VAL A 688 11.36 -23.76 28.52
N GLU A 689 11.98 -23.01 27.61
CA GLU A 689 11.86 -21.55 27.61
C GLU A 689 10.56 -21.15 26.93
N ALA A 690 9.72 -20.38 27.64
CA ALA A 690 8.41 -19.96 27.13
C ALA A 690 7.87 -18.72 27.85
N THR A 691 7.06 -17.95 27.14
CA THR A 691 6.09 -17.00 27.73
C THR A 691 4.67 -17.55 27.73
N ASP A 692 4.39 -18.50 26.82
CA ASP A 692 3.11 -19.18 26.75
C ASP A 692 3.34 -20.65 26.38
N LEU A 693 2.46 -21.52 26.86
CA LEU A 693 2.51 -22.95 26.59
C LEU A 693 1.18 -23.42 26.00
N ALA A 694 1.19 -24.60 25.40
CA ALA A 694 -0.01 -25.37 25.18
C ALA A 694 0.24 -26.86 25.32
N VAL A 695 -0.63 -27.58 26.02
CA VAL A 695 -0.50 -29.03 26.19
C VAL A 695 -1.43 -29.75 25.23
N ALA A 696 -0.89 -30.71 24.50
CA ALA A 696 -1.65 -31.54 23.56
C ALA A 696 -1.94 -32.92 24.16
N TYR A 697 -3.19 -33.36 24.05
CA TYR A 697 -3.70 -34.59 24.65
C TYR A 697 -4.81 -35.19 23.78
N VAL A 698 -5.30 -36.38 24.14
CA VAL A 698 -6.41 -37.06 23.44
C VAL A 698 -7.60 -37.19 24.37
N ASP A 699 -8.75 -36.65 23.96
CA ASP A 699 -10.03 -36.86 24.64
C ASP A 699 -10.53 -38.30 24.42
N GLN A 700 -11.05 -38.93 25.47
CA GLN A 700 -11.59 -40.30 25.45
C GLN A 700 -12.85 -40.43 26.30
N PRO A 701 -13.80 -41.32 25.96
CA PRO A 701 -15.05 -41.49 26.72
C PRO A 701 -14.83 -41.67 28.23
N GLU A 702 -13.78 -42.38 28.61
CA GLU A 702 -13.40 -42.65 29.99
C GLU A 702 -12.12 -41.95 30.45
N GLY A 703 -11.71 -40.88 29.77
CA GLY A 703 -10.51 -40.13 30.13
C GLY A 703 -10.58 -39.49 31.51
N GLY A 704 -9.44 -39.43 32.20
CA GLY A 704 -9.29 -38.74 33.48
C GLY A 704 -9.19 -37.23 33.32
N THR A 705 -8.58 -36.59 34.32
CA THR A 705 -8.27 -35.17 34.30
C THR A 705 -6.76 -34.96 34.22
N LEU A 706 -6.32 -34.15 33.28
CA LEU A 706 -4.93 -33.74 33.13
C LEU A 706 -4.68 -32.50 33.99
N ARG A 707 -3.88 -32.68 35.04
CA ARG A 707 -3.35 -31.58 35.85
C ARG A 707 -2.02 -31.12 35.25
N VAL A 708 -1.90 -29.81 35.04
CA VAL A 708 -0.66 -29.17 34.59
C VAL A 708 -0.19 -28.19 35.65
N THR A 709 1.03 -28.40 36.12
CA THR A 709 1.72 -27.44 36.98
C THR A 709 2.88 -26.81 36.22
N VAL A 710 3.06 -25.51 36.39
CA VAL A 710 4.17 -24.75 35.81
C VAL A 710 4.90 -24.05 36.95
N SER A 711 6.17 -24.39 37.12
CA SER A 711 7.06 -23.84 38.15
C SER A 711 6.45 -23.94 39.56
N GLY A 712 5.80 -25.08 39.84
CA GLY A 712 5.18 -25.40 41.14
C GLY A 712 3.75 -24.91 41.34
N GLU A 713 3.20 -24.14 40.40
CA GLU A 713 1.81 -23.62 40.48
C GLU A 713 0.89 -24.41 39.54
N GLU A 714 -0.28 -24.82 40.02
CA GLU A 714 -1.31 -25.42 39.16
C GLU A 714 -1.84 -24.35 38.18
N ARG A 715 -1.61 -24.57 36.88
CA ARG A 715 -2.03 -23.64 35.82
C ARG A 715 -3.22 -24.13 35.02
N LEU A 716 -3.44 -25.43 34.97
CA LEU A 716 -4.54 -26.02 34.22
C LEU A 716 -5.00 -27.33 34.86
N LEU A 717 -6.31 -27.51 34.92
CA LEU A 717 -6.98 -28.76 35.28
C LEU A 717 -7.99 -29.09 34.19
N GLN A 718 -7.62 -29.95 33.25
CA GLN A 718 -8.33 -30.18 32.00
C GLN A 718 -8.96 -31.58 31.97
N PRO A 719 -10.30 -31.71 31.92
CA PRO A 719 -10.94 -32.99 31.62
C PRO A 719 -10.52 -33.50 30.24
N CYS A 720 -10.15 -34.77 30.15
CA CYS A 720 -9.77 -35.46 28.91
C CYS A 720 -10.88 -36.42 28.43
N ASN A 721 -12.13 -36.07 28.73
CA ASN A 721 -13.32 -36.82 28.33
C ASN A 721 -14.40 -35.90 27.74
N ALA A 722 -13.99 -34.75 27.21
CA ALA A 722 -14.90 -33.78 26.62
C ALA A 722 -14.87 -33.94 25.09
N PRO A 723 -15.88 -34.57 24.47
CA PRO A 723 -15.89 -34.68 23.01
C PRO A 723 -16.18 -33.32 22.37
N PHE A 724 -15.66 -33.15 21.17
CA PHE A 724 -16.10 -32.10 20.26
C PHE A 724 -17.41 -32.54 19.60
N THR A 725 -18.43 -31.68 19.61
CA THR A 725 -19.66 -31.91 18.84
C THR A 725 -19.60 -31.07 17.58
N ASP A 726 -19.64 -31.73 16.42
CA ASP A 726 -19.64 -31.03 15.13
C ASP A 726 -21.01 -30.46 14.76
N ASN A 727 -21.06 -29.74 13.64
CA ASN A 727 -22.30 -29.16 13.10
C ASN A 727 -23.38 -30.19 12.71
N GLU A 728 -23.03 -31.47 12.55
CA GLU A 728 -23.97 -32.57 12.29
C GLU A 728 -24.48 -33.22 13.59
N GLY A 729 -23.95 -32.78 14.75
CA GLY A 729 -24.29 -33.31 16.06
C GLY A 729 -23.49 -34.56 16.44
N GLU A 730 -22.51 -34.96 15.63
CA GLU A 730 -21.65 -36.12 15.91
C GLU A 730 -20.61 -35.75 16.99
N ARG A 731 -20.40 -36.66 17.95
CA ARG A 731 -19.46 -36.48 19.06
C ARG A 731 -18.13 -37.15 18.76
N HIS A 732 -17.08 -36.35 18.68
CA HIS A 732 -15.71 -36.76 18.39
C HIS A 732 -14.83 -36.71 19.64
N PHE A 733 -14.34 -37.86 20.08
CA PHE A 733 -13.28 -37.97 21.08
C PHE A 733 -11.94 -38.03 20.34
N MET A 734 -11.24 -36.90 20.28
CA MET A 734 -10.14 -36.67 19.35
C MET A 734 -8.94 -35.99 20.03
N GLU A 735 -7.87 -35.78 19.28
CA GLU A 735 -6.78 -34.94 19.79
C GLU A 735 -7.18 -33.49 20.00
N ASN A 736 -6.66 -32.92 21.07
CA ASN A 736 -7.03 -31.61 21.59
C ASN A 736 -5.79 -30.91 22.12
N ARG A 737 -5.89 -29.59 22.30
CA ARG A 737 -4.80 -28.72 22.76
C ARG A 737 -5.37 -27.60 23.60
N ARG A 738 -4.71 -27.28 24.71
CA ARG A 738 -5.14 -26.22 25.63
C ARG A 738 -4.00 -25.29 25.99
N GLY A 739 -4.20 -23.99 25.82
CA GLY A 739 -3.21 -22.96 26.10
C GLY A 739 -3.06 -22.60 27.58
N ILE A 740 -1.84 -22.26 28.00
CA ILE A 740 -1.48 -21.68 29.32
C ILE A 740 -0.68 -20.40 29.05
N ARG A 741 -1.19 -19.24 29.50
CA ARG A 741 -0.82 -17.91 28.99
C ARG A 741 -0.15 -17.06 30.05
N ASP A 742 0.50 -15.99 29.60
CA ASP A 742 1.02 -14.92 30.47
C ASP A 742 2.02 -15.42 31.52
N LEU A 743 2.87 -16.38 31.13
CA LEU A 743 3.94 -16.88 31.99
C LEU A 743 5.06 -15.84 32.08
N LYS A 744 5.73 -15.80 33.24
CA LYS A 744 6.95 -14.98 33.40
C LYS A 744 8.00 -15.47 32.40
N PRO A 745 8.64 -14.59 31.61
CA PRO A 745 9.65 -15.01 30.65
C PRO A 745 10.78 -15.82 31.31
N GLY A 746 11.17 -16.93 30.67
CA GLY A 746 12.29 -17.76 31.10
C GLY A 746 11.97 -19.25 31.06
N LEU A 747 12.81 -20.02 31.76
CA LEU A 747 12.65 -21.47 31.89
C LEU A 747 11.42 -21.80 32.75
N GLN A 748 10.52 -22.57 32.17
CA GLN A 748 9.32 -23.11 32.79
C GLN A 748 9.53 -24.58 33.12
N HIS A 749 9.34 -24.96 34.38
CA HIS A 749 9.31 -26.36 34.79
C HIS A 749 7.87 -26.86 34.69
N VAL A 750 7.57 -27.65 33.67
CA VAL A 750 6.20 -28.11 33.38
C VAL A 750 6.05 -29.55 33.83
N THR A 751 5.03 -29.84 34.64
CA THR A 751 4.67 -31.21 35.02
C THR A 751 3.23 -31.51 34.65
N LEU A 752 3.03 -32.60 33.92
CA LEU A 752 1.76 -33.15 33.46
C LEU A 752 1.42 -34.39 34.29
N GLN A 753 0.25 -34.43 34.93
CA GLN A 753 -0.15 -35.53 35.81
C GLN A 753 -1.58 -35.98 35.53
N ALA A 754 -1.82 -37.29 35.54
CA ALA A 754 -3.17 -37.84 35.49
C ALA A 754 -3.84 -37.85 36.87
N VAL A 755 -5.10 -37.42 36.93
CA VAL A 755 -5.92 -37.43 38.15
C VAL A 755 -7.19 -38.25 37.90
N GLY A 756 -7.52 -39.14 38.85
CA GLY A 756 -8.72 -39.97 38.85
C GLY A 756 -8.65 -41.18 37.91
N LYS A 757 -8.52 -40.95 36.60
CA LYS A 757 -8.36 -41.98 35.56
C LYS A 757 -7.16 -41.68 34.66
N SER A 758 -6.85 -42.59 33.74
CA SER A 758 -5.74 -42.39 32.80
C SER A 758 -6.00 -41.25 31.82
N VAL A 759 -4.93 -40.57 31.40
CA VAL A 759 -4.95 -39.54 30.34
C VAL A 759 -3.92 -39.88 29.29
N LYS A 760 -4.17 -39.49 28.03
CA LYS A 760 -3.24 -39.68 26.91
C LYS A 760 -2.66 -38.34 26.48
N VAL A 761 -1.34 -38.23 26.51
CA VAL A 761 -0.59 -36.98 26.23
C VAL A 761 0.18 -37.15 24.91
N LEU A 762 0.11 -36.14 24.05
CA LEU A 762 0.78 -36.08 22.75
C LEU A 762 2.05 -35.22 22.78
N GLY A 763 2.05 -34.15 23.56
CA GLY A 763 3.22 -33.29 23.68
C GLY A 763 2.92 -31.93 24.31
N LEU A 764 3.90 -31.04 24.20
CA LEU A 764 3.86 -29.67 24.66
C LEU A 764 4.28 -28.73 23.53
N TYR A 765 3.61 -27.60 23.42
CA TYR A 765 4.04 -26.47 22.60
C TYR A 765 4.54 -25.36 23.51
N ALA A 766 5.67 -24.77 23.15
CA ALA A 766 6.17 -23.56 23.78
C ALA A 766 6.13 -22.41 22.77
N TYR A 767 5.76 -21.24 23.26
CA TYR A 767 5.69 -20.01 22.49
C TYR A 767 6.55 -18.94 23.16
N ASP A 768 7.19 -18.12 22.33
CA ASP A 768 7.85 -16.89 22.75
C ASP A 768 7.13 -15.71 22.09
N SER A 769 6.14 -15.18 22.81
CA SER A 769 5.34 -14.03 22.38
C SER A 769 6.00 -12.70 22.72
N ARG A 770 7.29 -12.67 23.08
CA ARG A 770 8.03 -11.40 23.22
C ARG A 770 8.15 -10.69 21.86
N PRO A 771 8.26 -9.34 21.86
CA PRO A 771 8.47 -8.56 20.64
C PRO A 771 9.78 -8.90 19.92
#